data_AF-A0A9P7BUL1-F1
#
_entry.id   AF-A0A9P7BUL1-F1
#
_cell.length_a   1.000
_cell.length_b   1.000
_cell.length_c   1.000
_cell.angle_alpha   90.00
_cell.angle_beta   90.00
_cell.angle_gamma   90.00
#
_symmetry.space_group_name_H-M   'P 1'
#
loop_
_entity.id
_entity.type
_entity.pdbx_description
1 polymer ?
#
loop_
_entity_poly.entity_id
_entity_poly.type
_entity_poly.pdbx_seq_one_letter_code
_entity_poly.pdbx_strand_id
1 'polypeptide(L)'
;MAISKRSNNKKTDNDDEPSQPVTWFEKMNQALDNLSENRTSTREENLETIVNLFSCHHVSSHIENRLEEILGLLKKSTSKHGSVKEACLAAKATALTFVNLDDISEGDGDDLYRRILPTLRNSIKDSEEVEIKMNCLQTLALITYTSASEIDIRLVRDYVFDFIETDGADFNVDGLSTNEKDSLMTEALKSYGILFSASFSEGLVDFNVLWDEVEKVMPVHEMLLESSDKDIRIAAGENIALIFEIVHIFTSTDENGEEYSEDEDEVEKPEYDNMYELVRTLKDLSVESSKRRAKSDRAEQKSVFRDIVKSVEENIKPVEELKIGGKIILFRGWGKILILNAFRRVLGQGLQHHLKTNMMLKQIFHYSIGYSRQAIDSDDSGEDEEILSNGEVTPGFTAVEYEKRRSNLMSTLPEDSVVVCLGYGTRYMTNNIFYPFHQNTDFWYLCGFNEPDSALILEKDKSKRGYKQTMFVPPKNAHAELWDGPRTGIQGAKEIFGADEAYESTKFTAYLKHIIGSYKNIFMDSPEKMPTLLSDESAKLIQTGLKIQSILPLSKKVQELRMIKSPSEIEAMKKSGLISAKAFVEAMKWTKPGLTEAQLWAKFDYETRMRGSSMLAYVPVIAGGPNALSLHYVRNDMELKDNDLVLVDCGGEYNGYASDITRTWPVNGRFSDAQKELYQAVLNVNKKCIKLCTESSNLSLHGIHSESVRFMKEELEEIGFNATGWDLERILYPHHVGHYLGLDVHDLHGLDRSRKLKQNMVITIEPGIYVPYDDKFPSKYQGIGIRIEDNVVIGKEEPYVLTSNTPKEVVDIEFCCNNH
;
A
#
# COMPACT_ATOMS: atom_id res chain seq x y z
N MET A 1 69.72 -20.44 51.88
CA MET A 1 68.40 -19.98 51.42
C MET A 1 68.33 -20.23 49.93
N ALA A 2 67.43 -21.13 49.52
CA ALA A 2 67.57 -21.93 48.31
C ALA A 2 67.16 -21.22 47.02
N ILE A 3 68.02 -21.35 46.02
CA ILE A 3 67.84 -21.11 44.59
C ILE A 3 67.55 -22.47 43.93
N SER A 4 66.54 -22.59 43.06
CA SER A 4 66.35 -23.70 42.10
C SER A 4 64.97 -23.57 41.42
N LYS A 5 64.70 -23.86 40.15
CA LYS A 5 65.42 -24.23 38.91
C LYS A 5 64.38 -24.05 37.79
N ARG A 6 64.82 -23.60 36.61
CA ARG A 6 64.06 -23.73 35.35
C ARG A 6 64.02 -25.20 34.93
N SER A 7 62.87 -25.70 34.46
CA SER A 7 62.80 -26.85 33.55
C SER A 7 61.86 -26.55 32.40
N ASN A 8 62.42 -26.56 31.19
CA ASN A 8 61.70 -26.65 29.93
C ASN A 8 60.87 -27.93 29.90
N ASN A 9 59.61 -27.84 29.45
CA ASN A 9 59.01 -28.94 28.70
C ASN A 9 58.18 -28.38 27.54
N LYS A 10 58.52 -28.88 26.35
CA LYS A 10 57.94 -28.56 25.04
C LYS A 10 56.42 -28.73 25.07
N LYS A 11 55.69 -27.67 24.73
CA LYS A 11 54.35 -27.79 24.13
C LYS A 11 54.55 -27.81 22.62
N THR A 12 53.98 -28.82 21.99
CA THR A 12 53.77 -28.94 20.56
C THR A 12 52.91 -27.77 20.10
N ASP A 13 53.43 -27.02 19.13
CA ASP A 13 52.67 -26.09 18.31
C ASP A 13 51.57 -26.88 17.59
N ASN A 14 50.31 -26.62 17.94
CA ASN A 14 49.22 -26.69 16.99
C ASN A 14 48.71 -25.26 16.87
N ASP A 15 48.78 -24.76 15.65
CA ASP A 15 48.26 -23.47 15.23
C ASP A 15 46.76 -23.37 15.56
N ASP A 16 46.41 -22.66 16.62
CA ASP A 16 45.08 -22.05 16.75
C ASP A 16 45.22 -20.59 16.30
N GLU A 17 44.87 -20.33 15.04
CA GLU A 17 44.53 -18.99 14.59
C GLU A 17 43.46 -18.41 15.55
N PRO A 18 43.59 -17.15 16.00
CA PRO A 18 42.54 -16.53 16.78
C PRO A 18 41.27 -16.43 15.93
N SER A 19 40.22 -17.16 16.32
CA SER A 19 38.92 -17.11 15.67
C SER A 19 38.42 -15.67 15.63
N GLN A 20 38.00 -15.23 14.43
CA GLN A 20 37.45 -13.89 14.26
C GLN A 20 36.19 -13.71 15.13
N PRO A 21 35.93 -12.51 15.66
CA PRO A 21 34.74 -12.25 16.47
C PRO A 21 33.47 -12.49 15.65
N VAL A 22 32.63 -13.43 16.10
CA VAL A 22 31.32 -13.75 15.50
C VAL A 22 30.47 -12.48 15.44
N THR A 23 30.05 -12.11 14.23
CA THR A 23 29.21 -10.93 13.98
C THR A 23 27.80 -11.12 14.59
N TRP A 24 27.09 -10.03 14.87
CA TRP A 24 25.70 -10.12 15.38
C TRP A 24 24.77 -10.85 14.39
N PHE A 25 25.07 -10.75 13.09
CA PHE A 25 24.35 -11.44 12.02
C PHE A 25 24.55 -12.96 12.07
N GLU A 26 25.79 -13.43 12.27
CA GLU A 26 26.04 -14.87 12.45
C GLU A 26 25.37 -15.42 13.70
N LYS A 27 25.35 -14.65 14.80
CA LYS A 27 24.61 -15.01 16.03
C LYS A 27 23.10 -15.11 15.79
N MET A 28 22.54 -14.19 14.99
CA MET A 28 21.12 -14.22 14.63
C MET A 28 20.77 -15.50 13.86
N ASN A 29 21.51 -15.81 12.79
CA ASN A 29 21.25 -17.01 12.00
C ASN A 29 21.40 -18.29 12.83
N GLN A 30 22.46 -18.37 13.65
CA GLN A 30 22.65 -19.49 14.57
C GLN A 30 21.48 -19.63 15.54
N ALA A 31 20.97 -18.50 16.07
CA ALA A 31 19.83 -18.53 16.97
C ALA A 31 18.55 -19.02 16.29
N LEU A 32 18.29 -18.56 15.06
CA LEU A 32 17.14 -19.00 14.26
C LEU A 32 17.21 -20.51 13.96
N ASP A 33 18.35 -21.02 13.52
CA ASP A 33 18.53 -22.44 13.20
C ASP A 33 18.28 -23.34 14.43
N ASN A 34 18.74 -22.87 15.60
CA ASN A 34 18.58 -23.58 16.86
C ASN A 34 17.16 -23.53 17.45
N LEU A 35 16.22 -22.75 16.89
CA LEU A 35 14.81 -22.81 17.31
C LEU A 35 14.15 -24.14 16.95
N SER A 36 14.70 -24.86 15.96
CA SER A 36 14.22 -26.19 15.56
C SER A 36 14.57 -27.30 16.55
N GLU A 37 15.47 -27.04 17.51
CA GLU A 37 15.97 -28.01 18.48
C GLU A 37 14.90 -28.53 19.46
N ASN A 38 15.08 -29.78 19.92
CA ASN A 38 14.09 -30.45 20.78
C ASN A 38 14.08 -29.95 22.23
N ARG A 39 15.20 -29.39 22.72
CA ARG A 39 15.37 -29.01 24.14
C ARG A 39 14.82 -27.61 24.42
N THR A 40 13.87 -27.50 25.36
CA THR A 40 13.24 -26.22 25.76
C THR A 40 14.23 -25.15 26.21
N SER A 41 15.20 -25.49 27.08
CA SER A 41 16.20 -24.51 27.54
C SER A 41 17.07 -23.96 26.40
N THR A 42 17.30 -24.75 25.35
CA THR A 42 18.03 -24.30 24.16
C THR A 42 17.17 -23.33 23.36
N ARG A 43 15.88 -23.62 23.15
CA ARG A 43 14.97 -22.70 22.46
C ARG A 43 14.81 -21.38 23.23
N GLU A 44 14.70 -21.41 24.55
CA GLU A 44 14.64 -20.20 25.39
C GLU A 44 15.85 -19.28 25.19
N GLU A 45 17.07 -19.82 25.27
CA GLU A 45 18.32 -19.04 25.08
C GLU A 45 18.40 -18.40 23.68
N ASN A 46 17.97 -19.13 22.65
CA ASN A 46 17.96 -18.61 21.28
C ASN A 46 16.82 -17.60 21.06
N LEU A 47 15.65 -17.78 21.65
CA LEU A 47 14.56 -16.80 21.63
C LEU A 47 14.96 -15.50 22.36
N GLU A 48 15.64 -15.58 23.50
CA GLU A 48 16.20 -14.38 24.17
C GLU A 48 17.16 -13.63 23.25
N THR A 49 18.01 -14.38 22.54
CA THR A 49 18.95 -13.81 21.57
C THR A 49 18.20 -13.12 20.42
N ILE A 50 17.16 -13.75 19.87
CA ILE A 50 16.33 -13.18 18.80
C ILE A 50 15.60 -11.92 19.27
N VAL A 51 14.94 -11.97 20.44
CA VAL A 51 14.24 -10.81 21.01
C VAL A 51 15.20 -9.64 21.21
N ASN A 52 16.40 -9.90 21.73
CA ASN A 52 17.40 -8.85 21.91
C ASN A 52 17.90 -8.27 20.57
N LEU A 53 18.18 -9.13 19.58
CA LEU A 53 18.68 -8.67 18.29
C LEU A 53 17.62 -7.93 17.49
N PHE A 54 16.40 -8.46 17.39
CA PHE A 54 15.32 -7.86 16.60
C PHE A 54 14.77 -6.57 17.24
N SER A 55 14.94 -6.39 18.56
CA SER A 55 14.58 -5.14 19.22
C SER A 55 15.63 -4.05 19.03
N CYS A 56 16.91 -4.41 18.91
CA CYS A 56 18.03 -3.46 18.82
C CYS A 56 18.48 -3.15 17.40
N HIS A 57 18.14 -4.01 16.43
CA HIS A 57 18.57 -3.92 15.04
C HIS A 57 17.37 -4.00 14.11
N HIS A 58 17.36 -3.13 13.10
CA HIS A 58 16.45 -3.28 11.97
C HIS A 58 16.98 -4.37 11.02
N VAL A 59 16.34 -5.54 11.01
CA VAL A 59 16.86 -6.77 10.37
C VAL A 59 16.07 -7.25 9.15
N SER A 60 15.09 -6.49 8.67
CA SER A 60 14.20 -6.82 7.54
C SER A 60 14.85 -7.62 6.42
N SER A 61 15.85 -7.05 5.74
CA SER A 61 16.55 -7.65 4.59
C SER A 61 17.22 -9.00 4.88
N HIS A 62 17.39 -9.35 6.16
CA HIS A 62 18.05 -10.57 6.59
C HIS A 62 17.08 -11.69 6.94
N ILE A 63 15.83 -11.36 7.28
CA ILE A 63 14.81 -12.34 7.69
C ILE A 63 13.78 -12.61 6.60
N GLU A 64 13.67 -11.72 5.60
CA GLU A 64 12.70 -11.77 4.49
C GLU A 64 12.57 -13.16 3.84
N ASN A 65 13.69 -13.78 3.46
CA ASN A 65 13.71 -15.10 2.81
C ASN A 65 13.42 -16.29 3.74
N ARG A 66 13.24 -16.05 5.05
CA ARG A 66 13.02 -17.07 6.08
C ARG A 66 11.75 -16.81 6.89
N LEU A 67 10.92 -15.84 6.52
CA LEU A 67 9.75 -15.44 7.33
C LEU A 67 8.81 -16.59 7.64
N GLU A 68 8.49 -17.44 6.65
CA GLU A 68 7.62 -18.60 6.87
C GLU A 68 8.22 -19.60 7.86
N GLU A 69 9.53 -19.86 7.75
CA GLU A 69 10.26 -20.75 8.64
C GLU A 69 10.26 -20.19 10.07
N ILE A 70 10.60 -18.91 10.21
CA ILE A 70 10.66 -18.19 11.48
C ILE A 70 9.29 -18.22 12.15
N LEU A 71 8.23 -17.79 11.46
CA LEU A 71 6.87 -17.78 12.01
C LEU A 71 6.38 -19.20 12.32
N GLY A 72 6.74 -20.20 11.53
CA GLY A 72 6.44 -21.61 11.82
C GLY A 72 7.07 -22.09 13.13
N LEU A 73 8.32 -21.70 13.39
CA LEU A 73 9.04 -22.02 14.61
C LEU A 73 8.48 -21.26 15.82
N LEU A 74 8.21 -19.96 15.67
CA LEU A 74 7.61 -19.12 16.71
C LEU A 74 6.19 -19.58 17.07
N LYS A 75 5.38 -19.91 16.07
CA LYS A 75 4.04 -20.51 16.24
C LYS A 75 4.12 -21.78 17.09
N LYS A 76 5.04 -22.69 16.76
CA LYS A 76 5.25 -23.94 17.50
C LYS A 76 5.67 -23.68 18.95
N SER A 77 6.58 -22.74 19.19
CA SER A 77 7.01 -22.36 20.55
C SER A 77 5.92 -21.64 21.35
N THR A 78 5.00 -20.96 20.68
CA THR A 78 3.84 -20.31 21.32
C THR A 78 2.72 -21.33 21.64
N SER A 79 2.50 -22.34 20.79
CA SER A 79 1.39 -23.29 20.92
C SER A 79 1.71 -24.58 21.70
N LYS A 80 2.97 -24.98 21.80
CA LYS A 80 3.37 -26.23 22.47
C LYS A 80 3.49 -25.99 23.96
N HIS A 81 3.11 -26.98 24.79
CA HIS A 81 3.33 -26.99 26.25
C HIS A 81 4.83 -27.05 26.63
N GLY A 82 5.60 -26.05 26.20
CA GLY A 82 6.95 -25.75 26.67
C GLY A 82 6.90 -25.09 28.04
N SER A 83 7.86 -24.21 28.33
CA SER A 83 7.78 -23.36 29.52
C SER A 83 6.99 -22.09 29.23
N VAL A 84 6.45 -21.46 30.28
CA VAL A 84 5.84 -20.11 30.21
C VAL A 84 6.81 -19.11 29.56
N LYS A 85 8.08 -19.19 29.94
CA LYS A 85 9.16 -18.36 29.41
C LYS A 85 9.34 -18.53 27.89
N GLU A 86 9.35 -19.76 27.39
CA GLU A 86 9.46 -20.04 25.95
C GLU A 86 8.30 -19.40 25.18
N ALA A 87 7.06 -19.59 25.64
CA ALA A 87 5.87 -19.05 24.98
C ALA A 87 5.85 -17.51 24.98
N CYS A 88 6.18 -16.87 26.11
CA CYS A 88 6.25 -15.42 26.22
C CYS A 88 7.33 -14.83 25.29
N LEU A 89 8.52 -15.45 25.24
CA LEU A 89 9.58 -15.01 24.34
C LEU A 89 9.21 -15.22 22.88
N ALA A 90 8.51 -16.31 22.53
CA ALA A 90 8.05 -16.58 21.18
C ALA A 90 6.97 -15.58 20.70
N ALA A 91 6.02 -15.23 21.57
CA ALA A 91 5.04 -14.18 21.30
C ALA A 91 5.74 -12.83 21.05
N LYS A 92 6.67 -12.43 21.93
CA LYS A 92 7.43 -11.18 21.75
C LYS A 92 8.31 -11.20 20.49
N ALA A 93 8.95 -12.32 20.18
CA ALA A 93 9.71 -12.49 18.95
C ALA A 93 8.81 -12.43 17.70
N THR A 94 7.56 -12.88 17.80
CA THR A 94 6.56 -12.72 16.74
C THR A 94 6.27 -11.25 16.51
N ALA A 95 5.93 -10.48 17.55
CA ALA A 95 5.73 -9.04 17.45
C ALA A 95 6.95 -8.34 16.80
N LEU A 96 8.16 -8.66 17.27
CA LEU A 96 9.40 -8.10 16.73
C LEU A 96 9.68 -8.51 15.28
N THR A 97 9.26 -9.72 14.87
CA THR A 97 9.36 -10.17 13.48
C THR A 97 8.51 -9.25 12.61
N PHE A 98 7.25 -9.00 12.99
CA PHE A 98 6.33 -8.08 12.30
C PHE A 98 6.84 -6.63 12.29
N VAL A 99 7.40 -6.14 13.39
CA VAL A 99 8.02 -4.80 13.43
C VAL A 99 9.21 -4.68 12.49
N ASN A 100 9.91 -5.77 12.21
CA ASN A 100 11.06 -5.81 11.31
C ASN A 100 10.69 -6.14 9.85
N LEU A 101 9.41 -6.15 9.49
CA LEU A 101 9.01 -6.29 8.11
C LEU A 101 9.12 -4.92 7.43
N ASP A 102 9.98 -4.79 6.41
CA ASP A 102 9.90 -3.63 5.52
C ASP A 102 8.75 -3.85 4.54
N ASP A 103 7.86 -2.85 4.47
CA ASP A 103 6.84 -2.63 3.44
C ASP A 103 6.42 -3.92 2.72
N ILE A 104 5.78 -4.80 3.49
CA ILE A 104 5.13 -5.93 2.88
C ILE A 104 3.88 -5.38 2.23
N SER A 105 3.87 -5.44 0.90
CA SER A 105 2.71 -5.78 0.07
C SER A 105 1.49 -6.13 0.96
N GLU A 106 0.40 -5.34 0.94
CA GLU A 106 -0.75 -5.56 1.84
C GLU A 106 -1.27 -7.01 1.82
N GLY A 107 -1.03 -7.74 0.72
CA GLY A 107 -1.34 -9.16 0.58
C GLY A 107 -0.42 -10.14 1.31
N ASP A 108 0.91 -9.97 1.28
CA ASP A 108 1.82 -10.94 1.91
C ASP A 108 1.87 -10.75 3.44
N GLY A 109 1.65 -9.52 3.94
CA GLY A 109 1.58 -9.22 5.36
C GLY A 109 0.32 -9.81 6.01
N ASP A 110 -0.80 -9.68 5.31
CA ASP A 110 -2.11 -10.21 5.72
C ASP A 110 -2.12 -11.75 5.77
N ASP A 111 -1.48 -12.44 4.81
CA ASP A 111 -1.37 -13.90 4.86
C ASP A 111 -0.50 -14.39 6.03
N LEU A 112 0.66 -13.75 6.28
CA LEU A 112 1.50 -14.07 7.44
C LEU A 112 0.76 -13.81 8.77
N TYR A 113 0.02 -12.71 8.85
CA TYR A 113 -0.84 -12.36 9.97
C TYR A 113 -1.94 -13.42 10.21
N ARG A 114 -2.71 -13.78 9.18
CA ARG A 114 -3.79 -14.78 9.31
C ARG A 114 -3.28 -16.16 9.69
N ARG A 115 -2.04 -16.52 9.34
CA ARG A 115 -1.42 -17.80 9.73
C ARG A 115 -1.06 -17.87 11.22
N ILE A 116 -0.72 -16.74 11.85
CA ILE A 116 -0.34 -16.67 13.26
C ILE A 116 -1.54 -16.36 14.18
N LEU A 117 -2.55 -15.65 13.67
CA LEU A 117 -3.74 -15.22 14.40
C LEU A 117 -4.41 -16.34 15.22
N PRO A 118 -4.70 -17.54 14.67
CA PRO A 118 -5.32 -18.62 15.44
C PRO A 118 -4.49 -19.05 16.65
N THR A 119 -3.16 -19.05 16.52
CA THR A 119 -2.27 -19.45 17.62
C THR A 119 -2.31 -18.44 18.75
N LEU A 120 -2.28 -17.15 18.45
CA LEU A 120 -2.39 -16.11 19.48
C LEU A 120 -3.76 -16.15 20.15
N ARG A 121 -4.86 -16.23 19.37
CA ARG A 121 -6.22 -16.31 19.94
C ARG A 121 -6.42 -17.53 20.82
N ASN A 122 -5.93 -18.70 20.40
CA ASN A 122 -6.02 -19.92 21.21
C ASN A 122 -5.17 -19.79 22.49
N SER A 123 -3.97 -19.23 22.42
CA SER A 123 -3.15 -19.00 23.62
C SER A 123 -3.79 -18.01 24.59
N ILE A 124 -4.43 -16.94 24.08
CA ILE A 124 -5.17 -15.97 24.89
C ILE A 124 -6.39 -16.65 25.54
N LYS A 125 -7.13 -17.47 24.78
CA LYS A 125 -8.35 -18.13 25.26
C LYS A 125 -8.06 -19.27 26.23
N ASP A 126 -7.16 -20.18 25.88
CA ASP A 126 -7.06 -21.51 26.50
C ASP A 126 -5.97 -21.62 27.57
N SER A 127 -4.92 -20.79 27.54
CA SER A 127 -3.81 -20.87 28.52
C SER A 127 -4.31 -20.68 29.96
N GLU A 128 -3.72 -21.37 30.93
CA GLU A 128 -3.96 -21.12 32.37
C GLU A 128 -3.00 -20.05 32.93
N GLU A 129 -1.97 -19.71 32.16
CA GLU A 129 -0.86 -18.84 32.59
C GLU A 129 -1.09 -17.41 32.11
N VAL A 130 -1.26 -16.48 33.06
CA VAL A 130 -1.56 -15.06 32.77
C VAL A 130 -0.47 -14.39 31.93
N GLU A 131 0.80 -14.74 32.16
CA GLU A 131 1.93 -14.16 31.42
C GLU A 131 1.86 -14.47 29.93
N ILE A 132 1.42 -15.69 29.57
CA ILE A 132 1.24 -16.09 28.17
C ILE A 132 0.09 -15.30 27.55
N LYS A 133 -1.04 -15.19 28.25
CA LYS A 133 -2.21 -14.43 27.77
C LYS A 133 -1.83 -12.97 27.48
N MET A 134 -1.18 -12.31 28.43
CA MET A 134 -0.76 -10.90 28.29
C MET A 134 0.21 -10.71 27.12
N ASN A 135 1.26 -11.54 27.00
CA ASN A 135 2.22 -11.42 25.89
C ASN A 135 1.56 -11.72 24.53
N CYS A 136 0.64 -12.67 24.46
CA CYS A 136 -0.10 -12.97 23.23
C CYS A 136 -1.09 -11.86 22.87
N LEU A 137 -1.75 -11.24 23.85
CA LEU A 137 -2.69 -10.13 23.65
C LEU A 137 -1.95 -8.88 23.16
N GLN A 138 -0.84 -8.53 23.79
CA GLN A 138 0.04 -7.45 23.35
C GLN A 138 0.56 -7.69 21.93
N THR A 139 0.99 -8.92 21.65
CA THR A 139 1.48 -9.30 20.32
C THR A 139 0.37 -9.20 19.30
N LEU A 140 -0.81 -9.74 19.61
CA LEU A 140 -1.99 -9.71 18.73
C LEU A 140 -2.35 -8.28 18.37
N ALA A 141 -2.48 -7.38 19.35
CA ALA A 141 -2.83 -5.98 19.09
C ALA A 141 -1.79 -5.28 18.20
N LEU A 142 -0.50 -5.46 18.48
CA LEU A 142 0.55 -4.81 17.69
C LEU A 142 0.63 -5.33 16.26
N ILE A 143 0.58 -6.65 16.04
CA ILE A 143 0.65 -7.20 14.68
C ILE A 143 -0.63 -6.92 13.88
N THR A 144 -1.78 -6.82 14.56
CA THR A 144 -3.03 -6.43 13.92
C THR A 144 -2.94 -4.98 13.46
N TYR A 145 -2.43 -4.09 14.32
CA TYR A 145 -2.20 -2.69 13.96
C TYR A 145 -1.25 -2.53 12.77
N THR A 146 -0.15 -3.30 12.71
CA THR A 146 0.88 -3.10 11.69
C THR A 146 0.62 -3.81 10.37
N SER A 147 -0.24 -4.84 10.35
CA SER A 147 -0.22 -5.81 9.24
C SER A 147 -1.55 -6.46 8.90
N ALA A 148 -2.63 -6.17 9.61
CA ALA A 148 -3.94 -6.74 9.31
C ALA A 148 -4.77 -5.83 8.40
N SER A 149 -5.70 -6.44 7.66
CA SER A 149 -6.74 -5.71 6.91
C SER A 149 -7.67 -4.91 7.84
N GLU A 150 -8.35 -3.88 7.32
CA GLU A 150 -9.35 -3.10 8.09
C GLU A 150 -10.44 -3.99 8.73
N ILE A 151 -10.86 -5.04 8.01
CA ILE A 151 -11.85 -6.00 8.52
C ILE A 151 -11.28 -6.78 9.70
N ASP A 152 -10.05 -7.27 9.57
CA ASP A 152 -9.39 -8.03 10.64
C ASP A 152 -9.10 -7.16 11.87
N ILE A 153 -8.78 -5.87 11.68
CA ILE A 153 -8.66 -4.89 12.77
C ILE A 153 -9.97 -4.82 13.58
N ARG A 154 -11.11 -4.65 12.91
CA ARG A 154 -12.42 -4.58 13.57
C ARG A 154 -12.76 -5.88 14.29
N LEU A 155 -12.55 -7.03 13.63
CA LEU A 155 -12.81 -8.35 14.23
C LEU A 155 -11.96 -8.62 15.48
N VAL A 156 -10.69 -8.22 15.48
CA VAL A 156 -9.83 -8.38 16.66
C VAL A 156 -10.17 -7.35 17.73
N ARG A 157 -10.50 -6.10 17.36
CA ARG A 157 -10.99 -5.10 18.31
C ARG A 157 -12.21 -5.61 19.06
N ASP A 158 -13.19 -6.15 18.35
CA ASP A 158 -14.41 -6.71 18.94
C ASP A 158 -14.10 -7.92 19.81
N TYR A 159 -13.21 -8.82 19.37
CA TYR A 159 -12.75 -9.95 20.19
C TYR A 159 -12.07 -9.51 21.51
N VAL A 160 -11.29 -8.42 21.49
CA VAL A 160 -10.67 -7.86 22.71
C VAL A 160 -11.72 -7.13 23.56
N PHE A 161 -12.70 -6.47 22.94
CA PHE A 161 -13.79 -5.84 23.67
C PHE A 161 -14.68 -6.86 24.37
N ASP A 162 -15.01 -7.97 23.72
CA ASP A 162 -15.76 -9.09 24.32
C ASP A 162 -15.05 -9.62 25.58
N PHE A 163 -13.70 -9.67 25.56
CA PHE A 163 -12.92 -10.00 26.75
C PHE A 163 -13.15 -8.97 27.88
N ILE A 164 -13.10 -7.68 27.56
CA ILE A 164 -13.25 -6.59 28.53
C ILE A 164 -14.66 -6.57 29.11
N GLU A 165 -15.68 -6.66 28.26
CA GLU A 165 -17.10 -6.60 28.64
C GLU A 165 -17.51 -7.80 29.51
N THR A 166 -16.99 -8.99 29.22
CA THR A 166 -17.34 -10.22 29.93
C THR A 166 -16.44 -10.53 31.12
N ASP A 167 -15.50 -9.64 31.47
CA ASP A 167 -14.45 -9.89 32.46
C ASP A 167 -13.69 -11.22 32.21
N GLY A 168 -13.48 -11.53 30.93
CA GLY A 168 -12.78 -12.73 30.48
C GLY A 168 -13.54 -14.05 30.67
N ALA A 169 -14.87 -14.05 30.80
CA ALA A 169 -15.67 -15.25 31.08
C ALA A 169 -15.38 -16.46 30.15
N ASP A 170 -15.12 -16.20 28.87
CA ASP A 170 -14.82 -17.23 27.86
C ASP A 170 -13.32 -17.53 27.65
N PHE A 171 -12.45 -17.01 28.54
CA PHE A 171 -11.00 -16.94 28.33
C PHE A 171 -10.19 -17.64 29.43
N ASN A 172 -10.72 -18.68 30.06
CA ASN A 172 -10.01 -19.49 31.07
C ASN A 172 -9.30 -18.63 32.14
N VAL A 173 -10.06 -17.75 32.81
CA VAL A 173 -9.54 -16.84 33.85
C VAL A 173 -9.92 -17.24 35.27
N ASP A 174 -10.75 -18.27 35.44
CA ASP A 174 -11.30 -18.68 36.75
C ASP A 174 -10.23 -19.07 37.77
N GLY A 175 -9.10 -19.60 37.30
CA GLY A 175 -7.96 -19.99 38.14
C GLY A 175 -7.03 -18.84 38.55
N LEU A 176 -7.20 -17.63 37.99
CA LEU A 176 -6.31 -16.50 38.22
C LEU A 176 -6.63 -15.76 39.52
N SER A 177 -5.60 -15.31 40.23
CA SER A 177 -5.75 -14.41 41.37
C SER A 177 -6.25 -13.03 40.93
N THR A 178 -6.80 -12.25 41.86
CA THR A 178 -7.32 -10.90 41.57
C THR A 178 -6.27 -10.01 40.89
N ASN A 179 -5.02 -10.00 41.38
CA ASN A 179 -3.97 -9.18 40.77
C ASN A 179 -3.61 -9.61 39.34
N GLU A 180 -3.72 -10.91 39.03
CA GLU A 180 -3.46 -11.44 37.69
C GLU A 180 -4.60 -11.07 36.74
N LYS A 181 -5.85 -11.15 37.21
CA LYS A 181 -7.03 -10.66 36.46
C LYS A 181 -6.91 -9.16 36.18
N ASP A 182 -6.52 -8.37 37.18
CA ASP A 182 -6.36 -6.91 37.03
C ASP A 182 -5.28 -6.56 36.00
N SER A 183 -4.16 -7.29 36.03
CA SER A 183 -3.06 -7.13 35.07
C SER A 183 -3.47 -7.50 33.64
N LEU A 184 -4.24 -8.58 33.49
CA LEU A 184 -4.75 -9.04 32.20
C LEU A 184 -5.80 -8.07 31.64
N MET A 185 -6.72 -7.59 32.45
CA MET A 185 -7.70 -6.55 32.08
C MET A 185 -7.02 -5.26 31.63
N THR A 186 -5.97 -4.85 32.34
CA THR A 186 -5.14 -3.70 31.96
C THR A 186 -4.52 -3.87 30.57
N GLU A 187 -3.96 -5.06 30.25
CA GLU A 187 -3.39 -5.30 28.93
C GLU A 187 -4.46 -5.38 27.83
N ALA A 188 -5.66 -5.90 28.16
CA ALA A 188 -6.79 -5.90 27.24
C ALA A 188 -7.24 -4.48 26.89
N LEU A 189 -7.38 -3.59 27.88
CA LEU A 189 -7.71 -2.18 27.65
C LEU A 189 -6.67 -1.47 26.79
N LYS A 190 -5.37 -1.68 27.07
CA LYS A 190 -4.27 -1.12 26.26
C LYS A 190 -4.28 -1.65 24.83
N SER A 191 -4.60 -2.92 24.65
CA SER A 191 -4.72 -3.58 23.35
C SER A 191 -5.92 -3.03 22.57
N TYR A 192 -7.05 -2.83 23.26
CA TYR A 192 -8.25 -2.21 22.67
C TYR A 192 -7.97 -0.78 22.19
N GLY A 193 -7.30 0.07 22.98
CA GLY A 193 -6.97 1.44 22.56
C GLY A 193 -6.13 1.51 21.29
N ILE A 194 -5.17 0.59 21.12
CA ILE A 194 -4.37 0.45 19.88
C ILE A 194 -5.29 0.13 18.69
N LEU A 195 -6.18 -0.85 18.85
CA LEU A 195 -7.07 -1.33 17.78
C LEU A 195 -8.19 -0.33 17.46
N PHE A 196 -8.70 0.38 18.47
CA PHE A 196 -9.66 1.46 18.30
C PHE A 196 -9.04 2.59 17.50
N SER A 197 -7.83 3.02 17.86
CA SER A 197 -7.09 4.02 17.08
C SER A 197 -6.91 3.58 15.62
N ALA A 198 -6.62 2.30 15.37
CA ALA A 198 -6.44 1.76 14.03
C ALA A 198 -7.74 1.68 13.22
N SER A 199 -8.87 1.45 13.89
CA SER A 199 -10.18 1.28 13.24
C SER A 199 -10.71 2.56 12.61
N PHE A 200 -10.18 3.72 13.05
CA PHE A 200 -10.67 5.04 12.70
C PHE A 200 -9.53 6.02 12.31
N SER A 201 -8.33 5.51 12.01
CA SER A 201 -7.15 6.36 11.68
C SER A 201 -7.04 6.77 10.21
N GLU A 202 -7.81 6.16 9.29
CA GLU A 202 -7.67 6.40 7.84
C GLU A 202 -9.04 6.53 7.13
N GLY A 203 -9.35 7.72 6.61
CA GLY A 203 -10.49 7.97 5.71
C GLY A 203 -11.85 8.24 6.35
N LEU A 204 -12.81 8.64 5.51
CA LEU A 204 -14.22 8.95 5.86
C LEU A 204 -14.93 7.69 6.40
N VAL A 205 -14.78 7.42 7.70
CA VAL A 205 -15.65 6.47 8.41
C VAL A 205 -16.98 7.17 8.68
N ASP A 206 -18.08 6.50 8.35
CA ASP A 206 -19.43 7.00 8.64
C ASP A 206 -19.57 7.33 10.13
N PHE A 207 -19.97 8.57 10.45
CA PHE A 207 -20.12 9.05 11.82
C PHE A 207 -21.10 8.17 12.62
N ASN A 208 -22.15 7.63 12.00
CA ASN A 208 -23.10 6.74 12.68
C ASN A 208 -22.43 5.42 13.07
N VAL A 209 -21.56 4.87 12.23
CA VAL A 209 -20.82 3.64 12.55
C VAL A 209 -19.85 3.88 13.72
N LEU A 210 -19.19 5.04 13.75
CA LEU A 210 -18.39 5.44 14.90
C LEU A 210 -19.28 5.61 16.13
N TRP A 211 -20.40 6.31 16.01
CA TRP A 211 -21.29 6.61 17.13
C TRP A 211 -21.92 5.36 17.74
N ASP A 212 -22.36 4.40 16.92
CA ASP A 212 -22.85 3.09 17.36
C ASP A 212 -21.77 2.35 18.18
N GLU A 213 -20.50 2.43 17.76
CA GLU A 213 -19.39 1.86 18.51
C GLU A 213 -19.17 2.61 19.83
N VAL A 214 -19.25 3.95 19.83
CA VAL A 214 -19.15 4.79 21.05
C VAL A 214 -20.22 4.38 22.06
N GLU A 215 -21.48 4.30 21.64
CA GLU A 215 -22.60 3.90 22.50
C GLU A 215 -22.42 2.50 23.10
N LYS A 216 -21.90 1.57 22.29
CA LYS A 216 -21.59 0.20 22.73
C LYS A 216 -20.49 0.18 23.80
N VAL A 217 -19.42 0.95 23.63
CA VAL A 217 -18.18 0.72 24.39
C VAL A 217 -18.01 1.65 25.58
N MET A 218 -18.60 2.85 25.53
CA MET A 218 -18.45 3.86 26.58
C MET A 218 -18.96 3.40 27.96
N PRO A 219 -20.14 2.76 28.11
CA PRO A 219 -20.63 2.34 29.42
C PRO A 219 -19.69 1.38 30.15
N VAL A 220 -19.04 0.47 29.41
CA VAL A 220 -18.08 -0.49 29.98
C VAL A 220 -16.81 0.24 30.43
N HIS A 221 -16.28 1.17 29.64
CA HIS A 221 -15.09 1.94 30.01
C HIS A 221 -15.35 2.84 31.22
N GLU A 222 -16.53 3.45 31.32
CA GLU A 222 -16.94 4.24 32.48
C GLU A 222 -17.00 3.42 33.76
N MET A 223 -17.62 2.24 33.70
CA MET A 223 -17.66 1.32 34.84
C MET A 223 -16.24 0.97 35.31
N LEU A 224 -15.29 0.80 34.39
CA LEU A 224 -13.90 0.48 34.71
C LEU A 224 -13.13 1.65 35.38
N LEU A 225 -13.62 2.89 35.27
CA LEU A 225 -13.09 4.04 36.04
C LEU A 225 -13.31 3.89 37.56
N GLU A 226 -14.24 3.03 37.98
CA GLU A 226 -14.51 2.75 39.40
C GLU A 226 -13.61 1.64 39.97
N SER A 227 -12.78 0.99 39.15
CA SER A 227 -11.92 -0.12 39.57
C SER A 227 -11.02 0.24 40.76
N SER A 228 -10.77 -0.71 41.65
CA SER A 228 -9.80 -0.51 42.73
C SER A 228 -8.37 -0.41 42.24
N ASP A 229 -8.08 -1.01 41.08
CA ASP A 229 -6.76 -1.00 40.45
C ASP A 229 -6.50 0.32 39.71
N LYS A 230 -5.25 0.80 39.73
CA LYS A 230 -4.90 2.10 39.11
C LYS A 230 -4.66 1.98 37.61
N ASP A 231 -4.12 0.87 37.15
CA ASP A 231 -3.69 0.70 35.77
C ASP A 231 -4.91 0.40 34.89
N ILE A 232 -5.92 -0.31 35.42
CA ILE A 232 -7.26 -0.42 34.79
C ILE A 232 -7.87 0.97 34.59
N ARG A 233 -7.92 1.79 35.65
CA ARG A 233 -8.52 3.13 35.56
C ARG A 233 -7.79 4.03 34.57
N ILE A 234 -6.46 4.00 34.58
CA ILE A 234 -5.65 4.75 33.62
C ILE A 234 -5.97 4.28 32.20
N ALA A 235 -5.86 2.98 31.91
CA ALA A 235 -6.08 2.46 30.56
C ALA A 235 -7.51 2.72 30.04
N ALA A 236 -8.54 2.59 30.91
CA ALA A 236 -9.91 2.93 30.57
C ALA A 236 -10.07 4.43 30.28
N GLY A 237 -9.44 5.30 31.08
CA GLY A 237 -9.46 6.74 30.87
C GLY A 237 -8.71 7.20 29.61
N GLU A 238 -7.58 6.55 29.27
CA GLU A 238 -6.86 6.79 28.01
C GLU A 238 -7.71 6.40 26.80
N ASN A 239 -8.42 5.27 26.86
CA ASN A 239 -9.36 4.85 25.82
C ASN A 239 -10.53 5.84 25.67
N ILE A 240 -11.11 6.32 26.77
CA ILE A 240 -12.15 7.36 26.73
C ILE A 240 -11.63 8.62 26.06
N ALA A 241 -10.43 9.09 26.45
CA ALA A 241 -9.84 10.28 25.87
C ALA A 241 -9.55 10.12 24.36
N LEU A 242 -9.10 8.93 23.94
CA LEU A 242 -8.94 8.57 22.54
C LEU A 242 -10.28 8.58 21.78
N ILE A 243 -11.33 8.02 22.37
CA ILE A 243 -12.67 7.99 21.78
C ILE A 243 -13.16 9.42 21.51
N PHE A 244 -13.09 10.30 22.52
CA PHE A 244 -13.47 11.70 22.35
C PHE A 244 -12.57 12.45 21.36
N GLU A 245 -11.26 12.18 21.35
CA GLU A 245 -10.34 12.74 20.35
C GLU A 245 -10.78 12.38 18.93
N ILE A 246 -11.17 11.13 18.70
CA ILE A 246 -11.63 10.64 17.40
C ILE A 246 -13.00 11.24 17.05
N VAL A 247 -13.98 11.18 17.95
CA VAL A 247 -15.30 11.81 17.74
C VAL A 247 -15.13 13.28 17.39
N HIS A 248 -14.26 14.02 18.09
CA HIS A 248 -14.03 15.42 17.80
C HIS A 248 -13.45 15.67 16.40
N ILE A 249 -12.52 14.82 15.94
CA ILE A 249 -11.99 14.88 14.55
C ILE A 249 -13.12 14.78 13.52
N PHE A 250 -14.06 13.85 13.73
CA PHE A 250 -15.21 13.66 12.83
C PHE A 250 -16.30 14.74 13.02
N THR A 251 -16.35 15.40 14.19
CA THR A 251 -17.29 16.51 14.39
C THR A 251 -16.80 17.84 13.83
N SER A 252 -15.48 18.05 13.72
CA SER A 252 -14.87 19.31 13.24
C SER A 252 -14.65 19.35 11.72
N THR A 253 -14.90 18.25 11.03
CA THR A 253 -14.80 18.13 9.57
C THR A 253 -16.19 17.88 8.98
N ASP A 254 -16.51 18.48 7.83
CA ASP A 254 -17.71 18.13 7.05
C ASP A 254 -17.48 16.80 6.27
N GLU A 255 -18.50 16.33 5.54
CA GLU A 255 -18.41 15.11 4.71
C GLU A 255 -17.33 15.18 3.61
N ASN A 256 -16.70 16.35 3.41
CA ASN A 256 -15.63 16.61 2.45
C ASN A 256 -14.28 16.93 3.10
N GLY A 257 -14.18 16.93 4.43
CA GLY A 257 -12.94 17.22 5.16
C GLY A 257 -12.60 18.72 5.30
N GLU A 258 -13.53 19.64 4.99
CA GLU A 258 -13.36 21.08 5.25
C GLU A 258 -13.82 21.44 6.67
N GLU A 259 -13.15 22.42 7.31
CA GLU A 259 -13.59 22.98 8.60
C GLU A 259 -14.95 23.68 8.42
N TYR A 260 -15.90 23.45 9.33
CA TYR A 260 -17.22 24.10 9.29
C TYR A 260 -17.08 25.61 9.14
N SER A 261 -17.52 26.15 8.00
CA SER A 261 -17.94 27.55 7.95
C SER A 261 -19.23 27.67 8.77
N GLU A 262 -19.30 28.67 9.66
CA GLU A 262 -20.34 28.84 10.70
C GLU A 262 -21.81 28.93 10.22
N ASP A 263 -22.14 28.65 8.95
CA ASP A 263 -23.41 29.09 8.33
C ASP A 263 -24.22 28.02 7.53
N GLU A 264 -23.97 26.71 7.63
CA GLU A 264 -24.82 25.69 6.96
C GLU A 264 -25.47 24.67 7.92
N ASP A 265 -26.80 24.70 7.95
CA ASP A 265 -27.79 23.80 8.56
C ASP A 265 -27.25 22.68 9.49
N GLU A 266 -27.21 22.96 10.79
CA GLU A 266 -26.88 22.02 11.87
C GLU A 266 -27.76 20.75 11.80
N VAL A 267 -27.21 19.67 11.24
CA VAL A 267 -27.64 18.33 11.62
C VAL A 267 -27.26 18.19 13.10
N GLU A 268 -28.27 18.21 13.98
CA GLU A 268 -28.12 18.07 15.43
C GLU A 268 -27.43 16.72 15.72
N LYS A 269 -26.10 16.74 15.88
CA LYS A 269 -25.31 15.54 16.17
C LYS A 269 -25.65 15.05 17.58
N PRO A 270 -25.71 13.72 17.80
CA PRO A 270 -26.05 13.17 19.10
C PRO A 270 -25.01 13.62 20.15
N GLU A 271 -25.51 14.12 21.28
CA GLU A 271 -24.68 14.37 22.45
C GLU A 271 -24.52 13.08 23.26
N TYR A 272 -23.38 12.93 23.92
CA TYR A 272 -23.18 11.80 24.82
C TYR A 272 -23.96 12.03 26.13
N ASP A 273 -25.06 11.29 26.32
CA ASP A 273 -26.02 11.49 27.42
C ASP A 273 -25.40 11.56 28.83
N ASN A 274 -24.32 10.82 29.09
CA ASN A 274 -23.69 10.74 30.42
C ASN A 274 -22.49 11.70 30.61
N MET A 275 -22.31 12.68 29.72
CA MET A 275 -21.13 13.56 29.69
C MET A 275 -20.85 14.27 31.02
N TYR A 276 -21.88 14.77 31.71
CA TYR A 276 -21.72 15.47 32.99
C TYR A 276 -21.10 14.58 34.07
N GLU A 277 -21.60 13.35 34.20
CA GLU A 277 -21.15 12.42 35.24
C GLU A 277 -19.78 11.83 34.90
N LEU A 278 -19.51 11.57 33.62
CA LEU A 278 -18.20 11.19 33.12
C LEU A 278 -17.15 12.25 33.49
N VAL A 279 -17.35 13.51 33.09
CA VAL A 279 -16.41 14.61 33.38
C VAL A 279 -16.21 14.78 34.89
N ARG A 280 -17.28 14.65 35.69
CA ARG A 280 -17.19 14.67 37.15
C ARG A 280 -16.26 13.57 37.69
N THR A 281 -16.43 12.34 37.21
CA THR A 281 -15.62 11.17 37.60
C THR A 281 -14.15 11.34 37.20
N LEU A 282 -13.89 11.78 35.97
CA LEU A 282 -12.53 12.04 35.48
C LEU A 282 -11.83 13.14 36.32
N LYS A 283 -12.55 14.21 36.66
CA LYS A 283 -12.05 15.28 37.54
C LYS A 283 -11.73 14.77 38.94
N ASP A 284 -12.61 13.96 39.53
CA ASP A 284 -12.37 13.37 40.85
C ASP A 284 -11.10 12.50 40.85
N LEU A 285 -10.88 11.71 39.80
CA LEU A 285 -9.66 10.90 39.62
C LEU A 285 -8.39 11.75 39.40
N SER A 286 -8.51 12.93 38.78
CA SER A 286 -7.40 13.88 38.56
C SER A 286 -6.89 14.55 39.85
N VAL A 287 -7.69 14.54 40.93
CA VAL A 287 -7.35 15.13 42.23
C VAL A 287 -7.29 14.12 43.38
N GLU A 288 -7.70 12.87 43.15
CA GLU A 288 -7.87 11.81 44.16
C GLU A 288 -6.68 11.69 45.13
N SER A 289 -6.91 12.00 46.42
CA SER A 289 -5.84 12.05 47.42
C SER A 289 -5.81 10.85 48.38
N SER A 290 -6.61 9.81 48.12
CA SER A 290 -6.78 8.63 48.98
C SER A 290 -5.45 8.11 49.51
N LYS A 291 -5.27 8.05 50.84
CA LYS A 291 -4.00 7.62 51.46
C LYS A 291 -3.77 6.10 51.41
N ARG A 292 -4.71 5.34 50.82
CA ARG A 292 -4.64 3.87 50.71
C ARG A 292 -3.68 3.38 49.62
N ARG A 293 -3.17 4.26 48.75
CA ARG A 293 -2.21 3.94 47.67
C ARG A 293 -0.84 4.60 47.86
N ALA A 294 0.19 4.06 47.21
CA ALA A 294 1.55 4.63 47.26
C ALA A 294 1.58 6.08 46.74
N LYS A 295 2.59 6.85 47.17
CA LYS A 295 2.70 8.26 46.78
C LYS A 295 3.03 8.44 45.28
N SER A 296 3.86 7.57 44.73
CA SER A 296 4.22 7.51 43.29
C SER A 296 2.99 7.29 42.43
N ASP A 297 2.20 6.26 42.78
CA ASP A 297 1.03 5.80 42.02
C ASP A 297 -0.05 6.89 41.94
N ARG A 298 -0.22 7.63 43.05
CA ARG A 298 -1.13 8.78 43.09
C ARG A 298 -0.63 9.96 42.27
N ALA A 299 0.67 10.12 42.13
CA ALA A 299 1.22 11.20 41.31
C ALA A 299 1.05 10.89 39.81
N GLU A 300 1.33 9.65 39.42
CA GLU A 300 1.13 9.14 38.06
C GLU A 300 -0.33 9.25 37.63
N GLN A 301 -1.26 8.64 38.39
CA GLN A 301 -2.69 8.70 38.07
C GLN A 301 -3.17 10.15 37.92
N LYS A 302 -2.84 11.04 38.85
CA LYS A 302 -3.24 12.46 38.77
C LYS A 302 -2.68 13.15 37.54
N SER A 303 -1.46 12.80 37.12
CA SER A 303 -0.86 13.40 35.93
C SER A 303 -1.66 13.00 34.70
N VAL A 304 -1.86 11.69 34.49
CA VAL A 304 -2.57 11.16 33.32
C VAL A 304 -4.02 11.65 33.27
N PHE A 305 -4.74 11.60 34.41
CA PHE A 305 -6.13 12.06 34.45
C PHE A 305 -6.30 13.57 34.25
N ARG A 306 -5.28 14.41 34.49
CA ARG A 306 -5.36 15.83 34.10
C ARG A 306 -5.32 16.00 32.58
N ASP A 307 -4.52 15.21 31.89
CA ASP A 307 -4.43 15.25 30.43
C ASP A 307 -5.71 14.65 29.81
N ILE A 308 -6.26 13.58 30.40
CA ILE A 308 -7.55 13.00 30.01
C ILE A 308 -8.68 14.03 30.16
N VAL A 309 -8.79 14.70 31.33
CA VAL A 309 -9.83 15.71 31.54
C VAL A 309 -9.74 16.84 30.51
N LYS A 310 -8.55 17.34 30.23
CA LYS A 310 -8.34 18.37 29.19
C LYS A 310 -8.73 17.88 27.79
N SER A 311 -8.49 16.62 27.49
CA SER A 311 -8.82 16.04 26.18
C SER A 311 -10.33 15.91 26.02
N VAL A 312 -11.03 15.42 27.04
CA VAL A 312 -12.48 15.17 27.01
C VAL A 312 -13.30 16.46 27.16
N GLU A 313 -12.88 17.40 27.99
CA GLU A 313 -13.65 18.63 28.27
C GLU A 313 -13.24 19.81 27.40
N GLU A 314 -11.96 19.94 27.06
CA GLU A 314 -11.41 21.12 26.38
C GLU A 314 -10.92 20.80 24.95
N ASN A 315 -11.04 19.55 24.51
CA ASN A 315 -10.50 19.06 23.22
C ASN A 315 -8.99 19.34 23.06
N ILE A 316 -8.23 19.36 24.16
CA ILE A 316 -6.78 19.60 24.14
C ILE A 316 -6.04 18.26 24.09
N LYS A 317 -5.40 18.01 22.95
CA LYS A 317 -4.60 16.80 22.71
C LYS A 317 -3.30 16.81 23.54
N PRO A 318 -2.92 15.70 24.20
CA PRO A 318 -1.64 15.58 24.87
C PRO A 318 -0.47 15.60 23.87
N VAL A 319 0.72 15.97 24.34
CA VAL A 319 1.94 16.00 23.52
C VAL A 319 3.07 15.29 24.26
N GLU A 320 3.68 14.30 23.61
CA GLU A 320 4.90 13.64 24.08
C GLU A 320 6.09 13.99 23.17
N GLU A 321 7.23 14.35 23.77
CA GLU A 321 8.44 14.74 23.05
C GLU A 321 9.52 13.66 23.13
N LEU A 322 10.08 13.25 21.98
CA LEU A 322 11.26 12.38 21.94
C LEU A 322 12.41 13.01 21.17
N LYS A 323 13.61 12.96 21.77
CA LYS A 323 14.84 13.41 21.12
C LYS A 323 15.52 12.27 20.35
N ILE A 324 15.54 12.36 19.02
CA ILE A 324 16.10 11.34 18.14
C ILE A 324 17.09 11.97 17.16
N GLY A 325 18.35 11.51 17.18
CA GLY A 325 19.36 11.96 16.21
C GLY A 325 19.68 13.46 16.26
N GLY A 326 19.42 14.13 17.39
CA GLY A 326 19.60 15.57 17.55
C GLY A 326 18.37 16.41 17.20
N LYS A 327 17.28 15.80 16.74
CA LYS A 327 15.97 16.44 16.52
C LYS A 327 15.00 16.10 17.67
N ILE A 328 13.99 16.95 17.87
CA ILE A 328 12.84 16.68 18.74
C ILE A 328 11.68 16.29 17.82
N ILE A 329 11.05 15.15 18.10
CA ILE A 329 9.84 14.68 17.44
C ILE A 329 8.70 14.81 18.45
N LEU A 330 7.58 15.39 18.01
CA LEU A 330 6.40 15.61 18.83
C LEU A 330 5.32 14.60 18.43
N PHE A 331 4.85 13.81 19.39
CA PHE A 331 3.72 12.90 19.23
C PHE A 331 2.51 13.57 19.86
N ARG A 332 1.60 14.07 19.02
CA ARG A 332 0.40 14.80 19.43
C ARG A 332 -0.82 13.88 19.36
N GLY A 333 -1.63 13.87 20.41
CA GLY A 333 -2.87 13.07 20.50
C GLY A 333 -2.68 11.69 21.12
N TRP A 334 -3.77 11.18 21.69
CA TRP A 334 -3.83 9.88 22.35
C TRP A 334 -3.52 8.74 21.40
N GLY A 335 -4.02 8.79 20.16
CA GLY A 335 -3.75 7.74 19.17
C GLY A 335 -2.24 7.54 18.96
N LYS A 336 -1.51 8.62 18.67
CA LYS A 336 -0.05 8.56 18.47
C LYS A 336 0.70 8.15 19.73
N ILE A 337 0.28 8.60 20.92
CA ILE A 337 0.94 8.27 22.19
C ILE A 337 0.73 6.80 22.57
N LEU A 338 -0.48 6.26 22.40
CA LEU A 338 -0.78 4.86 22.69
C LEU A 338 0.01 3.92 21.78
N ILE A 339 0.08 4.23 20.48
CA ILE A 339 0.89 3.48 19.51
C ILE A 339 2.39 3.59 19.85
N LEU A 340 2.89 4.77 20.19
CA LEU A 340 4.27 4.96 20.65
C LEU A 340 4.60 4.11 21.88
N ASN A 341 3.69 4.05 22.84
CA ASN A 341 3.81 3.22 24.03
C ASN A 341 3.83 1.73 23.70
N ALA A 342 3.03 1.28 22.73
CA ALA A 342 3.03 -0.11 22.26
C ALA A 342 4.42 -0.50 21.70
N PHE A 343 4.97 0.30 20.80
CA PHE A 343 6.31 0.08 20.25
C PHE A 343 7.40 0.17 21.32
N ARG A 344 7.28 1.08 22.28
CA ARG A 344 8.21 1.21 23.41
C ARG A 344 8.27 -0.06 24.27
N ARG A 345 7.13 -0.71 24.52
CA ARG A 345 7.09 -1.97 25.30
C ARG A 345 7.83 -3.12 24.59
N VAL A 346 7.75 -3.17 23.25
CA VAL A 346 8.34 -4.26 22.46
C VAL A 346 9.82 -4.00 22.15
N LEU A 347 10.17 -2.79 21.70
CA LEU A 347 11.52 -2.42 21.26
C LEU A 347 12.46 -1.99 22.39
N GLY A 348 11.92 -1.53 23.52
CA GLY A 348 12.73 -1.10 24.67
C GLY A 348 13.80 -0.06 24.29
N GLN A 349 15.07 -0.37 24.60
CA GLN A 349 16.20 0.53 24.32
C GLN A 349 16.46 0.73 22.82
N GLY A 350 16.03 -0.21 21.97
CA GLY A 350 16.20 -0.13 20.53
C GLY A 350 15.15 0.74 19.81
N LEU A 351 14.13 1.25 20.51
CA LEU A 351 13.11 2.14 19.94
C LEU A 351 13.74 3.31 19.18
N GLN A 352 14.75 3.97 19.75
CA GLN A 352 15.43 5.09 19.07
C GLN A 352 16.21 4.67 17.81
N HIS A 353 16.68 3.42 17.75
CA HIS A 353 17.34 2.91 16.55
C HIS A 353 16.29 2.66 15.46
N HIS A 354 15.21 1.95 15.79
CA HIS A 354 14.12 1.68 14.86
C HIS A 354 13.44 2.96 14.35
N LEU A 355 13.17 3.95 15.20
CA LEU A 355 12.67 5.26 14.77
C LEU A 355 13.63 5.99 13.79
N LYS A 356 14.92 5.61 13.74
CA LYS A 356 15.85 6.13 12.72
C LYS A 356 15.91 5.28 11.45
N THR A 357 15.79 3.96 11.57
CA THR A 357 16.17 3.02 10.50
C THR A 357 15.01 2.25 9.89
N ASN A 358 13.89 2.11 10.59
CA ASN A 358 12.72 1.35 10.17
C ASN A 358 11.72 2.27 9.44
N MET A 359 11.36 1.92 8.21
CA MET A 359 10.50 2.76 7.37
C MET A 359 9.04 2.72 7.79
N MET A 360 8.53 1.54 8.19
CA MET A 360 7.18 1.37 8.72
C MET A 360 6.91 2.31 9.91
N LEU A 361 7.83 2.39 10.86
CA LEU A 361 7.72 3.31 12.00
C LEU A 361 7.75 4.79 11.62
N LYS A 362 8.44 5.15 10.53
CA LYS A 362 8.42 6.54 10.03
C LYS A 362 7.10 6.87 9.35
N GLN A 363 6.52 5.91 8.64
CA GLN A 363 5.20 6.02 8.03
C GLN A 363 4.12 6.17 9.11
N ILE A 364 4.04 5.23 10.06
CA ILE A 364 3.07 5.24 11.18
C ILE A 364 3.02 6.57 11.92
N PHE A 365 4.17 7.21 12.14
CA PHE A 365 4.26 8.46 12.89
C PHE A 365 4.44 9.70 12.03
N HIS A 366 4.46 9.57 10.70
CA HIS A 366 4.57 10.64 9.73
C HIS A 366 5.71 11.65 10.04
N TYR A 367 6.94 11.18 10.25
CA TYR A 367 8.10 12.08 10.45
C TYR A 367 9.35 11.64 9.69
N SER A 368 10.22 12.61 9.36
CA SER A 368 11.48 12.39 8.64
C SER A 368 12.73 12.88 9.40
N ILE A 369 13.74 12.01 9.56
CA ILE A 369 15.04 12.38 10.15
C ILE A 369 16.08 12.58 9.04
N GLY A 370 16.09 13.75 8.41
CA GLY A 370 17.19 14.19 7.53
C GLY A 370 18.39 14.80 8.30
N TYR A 371 19.61 14.56 7.80
CA TYR A 371 20.84 15.26 8.20
C TYR A 371 20.68 16.81 8.08
N SER A 372 21.28 17.57 9.02
CA SER A 372 21.10 19.03 9.21
C SER A 372 21.47 19.90 7.99
N ARG A 373 21.01 21.16 7.81
CA ARG A 373 20.83 22.27 8.76
C ARG A 373 20.04 23.43 8.10
N GLN A 374 19.27 24.17 8.91
CA GLN A 374 18.72 25.53 8.72
C GLN A 374 17.48 25.74 7.81
N ALA A 375 16.30 25.66 8.43
CA ALA A 375 15.33 26.77 8.51
C ALA A 375 14.32 26.43 9.62
N ILE A 376 14.35 27.21 10.70
CA ILE A 376 13.27 27.29 11.69
C ILE A 376 12.97 28.79 11.73
N ASP A 377 11.77 29.15 11.28
CA ASP A 377 10.98 30.34 11.60
C ASP A 377 10.16 30.75 10.36
N SER A 378 8.96 30.18 10.23
CA SER A 378 7.80 30.92 9.72
C SER A 378 6.53 30.18 10.10
N ASP A 379 5.53 30.98 10.45
CA ASP A 379 4.27 30.65 11.09
C ASP A 379 3.48 29.47 10.50
N ASP A 380 2.82 28.84 11.45
CA ASP A 380 1.70 27.92 11.41
C ASP A 380 0.48 28.57 10.69
N SER A 381 0.28 28.21 9.42
CA SER A 381 -1.01 28.34 8.74
C SER A 381 -1.02 27.43 7.49
N GLY A 382 -1.76 26.32 7.57
CA GLY A 382 -2.04 25.41 6.46
C GLY A 382 -1.26 24.11 6.53
N GLU A 383 -1.96 23.00 6.77
CA GLU A 383 -1.48 21.65 6.47
C GLU A 383 -1.37 21.50 4.95
N ASP A 384 -0.31 22.07 4.35
CA ASP A 384 0.15 21.66 3.03
C ASP A 384 1.00 20.41 3.23
N GLU A 385 0.43 19.22 3.04
CA GLU A 385 1.24 18.05 2.72
C GLU A 385 2.11 18.41 1.51
N GLU A 386 3.42 18.61 1.71
CA GLU A 386 4.35 18.72 0.59
C GLU A 386 4.22 17.43 -0.25
N ILE A 387 3.48 17.52 -1.37
CA ILE A 387 3.23 16.44 -2.33
C ILE A 387 4.54 15.77 -2.79
N LEU A 388 5.67 16.47 -2.68
CA LEU A 388 7.01 16.00 -2.98
C LEU A 388 7.87 16.01 -1.73
N SER A 389 8.43 14.86 -1.36
CA SER A 389 9.44 14.81 -0.30
C SER A 389 10.78 15.38 -0.78
N ASN A 390 11.65 15.80 0.15
CA ASN A 390 12.97 16.38 -0.19
C ASN A 390 13.79 15.50 -1.16
N GLY A 391 13.94 15.97 -2.41
CA GLY A 391 14.71 15.30 -3.48
C GLY A 391 13.87 14.53 -4.51
N GLU A 392 12.54 14.50 -4.35
CA GLU A 392 11.61 14.01 -5.36
C GLU A 392 11.43 14.98 -6.53
N VAL A 393 11.24 14.42 -7.72
CA VAL A 393 10.89 15.16 -8.95
C VAL A 393 9.42 14.95 -9.28
N THR A 394 8.90 13.75 -9.02
CA THR A 394 7.47 13.42 -9.06
C THR A 394 7.15 12.55 -7.83
N PRO A 395 5.88 12.45 -7.39
CA PRO A 395 5.52 11.72 -6.16
C PRO A 395 6.10 10.31 -6.10
N GLY A 396 6.98 10.03 -5.13
CA GLY A 396 7.63 8.73 -4.95
C GLY A 396 8.84 8.45 -5.86
N PHE A 397 9.23 9.39 -6.74
CA PHE A 397 10.38 9.26 -7.63
C PHE A 397 11.41 10.37 -7.45
N THR A 398 12.61 9.98 -7.04
CA THR A 398 13.73 10.89 -6.81
C THR A 398 14.45 11.29 -8.10
N ALA A 399 15.15 12.43 -8.08
CA ALA A 399 16.06 12.82 -9.16
C ALA A 399 17.12 11.75 -9.46
N VAL A 400 17.54 10.99 -8.43
CA VAL A 400 18.50 9.88 -8.54
C VAL A 400 17.92 8.71 -9.35
N GLU A 401 16.63 8.42 -9.21
CA GLU A 401 16.00 7.35 -9.99
C GLU A 401 15.91 7.72 -11.47
N TYR A 402 15.46 8.94 -11.78
CA TYR A 402 15.47 9.45 -13.16
C TYR A 402 16.88 9.45 -13.76
N GLU A 403 17.89 9.81 -12.97
CA GLU A 403 19.30 9.71 -13.39
C GLU A 403 19.71 8.28 -13.72
N LYS A 404 19.32 7.30 -12.89
CA LYS A 404 19.60 5.89 -13.13
C LYS A 404 18.93 5.39 -14.41
N ARG A 405 17.69 5.79 -14.70
CA ARG A 405 16.98 5.44 -15.94
C ARG A 405 17.73 5.92 -17.18
N ARG A 406 18.13 7.20 -17.20
CA ARG A 406 18.92 7.79 -18.30
C ARG A 406 20.30 7.13 -18.42
N SER A 407 21.01 6.93 -17.31
CA SER A 407 22.32 6.26 -17.31
C SER A 407 22.23 4.83 -17.84
N ASN A 408 21.21 4.06 -17.43
CA ASN A 408 20.97 2.71 -17.93
C ASN A 408 20.71 2.73 -19.43
N LEU A 409 19.84 3.61 -19.93
CA LEU A 409 19.59 3.77 -21.36
C LEU A 409 20.90 4.02 -22.12
N MET A 410 21.64 5.08 -21.74
CA MET A 410 22.86 5.52 -22.43
C MET A 410 23.99 4.48 -22.39
N SER A 411 24.04 3.65 -21.35
CA SER A 411 25.00 2.54 -21.24
C SER A 411 24.78 1.44 -22.30
N THR A 412 23.54 1.25 -22.76
CA THR A 412 23.19 0.23 -23.77
C THR A 412 23.44 0.67 -25.21
N LEU A 413 23.64 1.97 -25.44
CA LEU A 413 23.81 2.54 -26.78
C LEU A 413 25.28 2.48 -27.21
N PRO A 414 25.59 2.34 -28.51
CA PRO A 414 26.98 2.40 -28.98
C PRO A 414 27.61 3.78 -28.71
N GLU A 415 28.94 3.87 -28.79
CA GLU A 415 29.62 5.16 -28.85
C GLU A 415 29.10 6.00 -30.02
N ASP A 416 29.24 7.32 -29.92
CA ASP A 416 28.76 8.26 -30.94
C ASP A 416 27.24 8.15 -31.17
N SER A 417 26.50 8.12 -30.06
CA SER A 417 25.04 8.06 -30.02
C SER A 417 24.43 9.31 -29.39
N VAL A 418 23.27 9.72 -29.90
CA VAL A 418 22.42 10.74 -29.30
C VAL A 418 20.99 10.22 -29.18
N VAL A 419 20.35 10.50 -28.05
CA VAL A 419 18.90 10.28 -27.82
C VAL A 419 18.18 11.60 -28.03
N VAL A 420 17.10 11.58 -28.81
CA VAL A 420 16.16 12.68 -28.98
C VAL A 420 14.78 12.19 -28.55
N CYS A 421 14.36 12.56 -27.34
CA CYS A 421 13.06 12.19 -26.78
C CYS A 421 12.14 13.42 -26.75
N LEU A 422 11.00 13.34 -27.43
CA LEU A 422 10.04 14.43 -27.56
C LEU A 422 8.90 14.24 -26.55
N GLY A 423 8.56 15.30 -25.82
CA GLY A 423 7.28 15.40 -25.13
C GLY A 423 6.14 15.68 -26.10
N TYR A 424 4.91 15.43 -25.65
CA TYR A 424 3.71 15.79 -26.41
C TYR A 424 3.46 17.30 -26.36
N GLY A 425 2.80 17.80 -27.40
CA GLY A 425 2.17 19.11 -27.43
C GLY A 425 0.70 19.03 -27.02
N THR A 426 0.10 20.18 -26.76
CA THR A 426 -1.31 20.28 -26.34
C THR A 426 -2.26 19.76 -27.44
N ARG A 427 -3.25 18.96 -27.04
CA ARG A 427 -4.35 18.53 -27.91
C ARG A 427 -5.61 19.34 -27.64
N TYR A 428 -6.32 19.67 -28.72
CA TYR A 428 -7.53 20.47 -28.66
C TYR A 428 -8.77 19.60 -28.91
N MET A 429 -9.76 19.71 -28.03
CA MET A 429 -11.09 19.13 -28.19
C MET A 429 -11.86 19.84 -29.30
N THR A 430 -11.81 21.18 -29.30
CA THR A 430 -12.37 22.03 -30.36
C THR A 430 -11.70 23.39 -30.32
N ASN A 431 -11.36 23.96 -31.47
CA ASN A 431 -10.69 25.27 -31.59
C ASN A 431 -9.55 25.44 -30.56
N ASN A 432 -9.74 26.30 -29.55
CA ASN A 432 -8.76 26.63 -28.50
C ASN A 432 -9.09 26.00 -27.13
N ILE A 433 -10.03 25.05 -27.08
CA ILE A 433 -10.37 24.31 -25.85
C ILE A 433 -9.58 23.00 -25.86
N PHE A 434 -8.70 22.83 -24.89
CA PHE A 434 -7.78 21.70 -24.79
C PHE A 434 -8.35 20.52 -24.00
N TYR A 435 -7.88 19.32 -24.31
CA TYR A 435 -8.01 18.16 -23.42
C TYR A 435 -7.06 18.30 -22.23
N PRO A 436 -7.32 17.61 -21.10
CA PRO A 436 -6.32 17.43 -20.05
C PRO A 436 -5.00 16.95 -20.66
N PHE A 437 -3.90 17.56 -20.24
CA PHE A 437 -2.58 17.20 -20.76
C PHE A 437 -2.13 15.86 -20.18
N HIS A 438 -1.62 14.99 -21.05
CA HIS A 438 -0.98 13.74 -20.70
C HIS A 438 0.34 13.68 -21.47
N GLN A 439 1.43 13.33 -20.79
CA GLN A 439 2.77 13.38 -21.35
C GLN A 439 3.10 12.12 -22.17
N ASN A 440 4.04 12.24 -23.10
CA ASN A 440 4.65 11.07 -23.71
C ASN A 440 5.29 10.19 -22.63
N THR A 441 4.89 8.91 -22.53
CA THR A 441 5.28 8.03 -21.42
C THR A 441 6.77 7.71 -21.40
N ASP A 442 7.45 7.66 -22.55
CA ASP A 442 8.90 7.49 -22.61
C ASP A 442 9.64 8.77 -22.16
N PHE A 443 9.12 9.95 -22.51
CA PHE A 443 9.64 11.24 -22.03
C PHE A 443 9.42 11.39 -20.52
N TRP A 444 8.22 11.07 -20.04
CA TRP A 444 7.86 11.02 -18.63
C TRP A 444 8.80 10.09 -17.85
N TYR A 445 9.00 8.86 -18.34
CA TYR A 445 9.88 7.87 -17.70
C TYR A 445 11.32 8.38 -17.53
N LEU A 446 11.87 9.09 -18.53
CA LEU A 446 13.26 9.52 -18.53
C LEU A 446 13.53 10.81 -17.74
N CYS A 447 12.51 11.66 -17.50
CA CYS A 447 12.74 12.93 -16.82
C CYS A 447 11.63 13.45 -15.89
N GLY A 448 10.42 12.91 -15.91
CA GLY A 448 9.33 13.37 -15.02
C GLY A 448 8.81 14.78 -15.30
N PHE A 449 9.13 15.36 -16.46
CA PHE A 449 8.75 16.73 -16.82
C PHE A 449 7.35 16.77 -17.46
N ASN A 450 6.41 17.50 -16.86
CA ASN A 450 4.98 17.48 -17.25
C ASN A 450 4.48 18.72 -18.01
N GLU A 451 5.33 19.40 -18.80
CA GLU A 451 4.85 20.50 -19.65
C GLU A 451 4.91 20.14 -21.14
N PRO A 452 4.00 20.69 -21.97
CA PRO A 452 3.96 20.43 -23.40
C PRO A 452 5.17 21.01 -24.13
N ASP A 453 5.29 20.68 -25.41
CA ASP A 453 6.23 21.29 -26.37
C ASP A 453 7.69 21.28 -25.91
N SER A 454 8.09 20.17 -25.28
CA SER A 454 9.39 19.99 -24.64
C SER A 454 10.20 18.84 -25.24
N ALA A 455 11.52 18.88 -25.11
CA ALA A 455 12.40 17.80 -25.55
C ALA A 455 13.56 17.53 -24.59
N LEU A 456 13.98 16.27 -24.55
CA LEU A 456 15.13 15.78 -23.81
C LEU A 456 16.15 15.24 -24.82
N ILE A 457 17.36 15.81 -24.78
CA ILE A 457 18.50 15.35 -25.56
C ILE A 457 19.53 14.73 -24.60
N LEU A 458 19.95 13.49 -24.90
CA LEU A 458 21.06 12.84 -24.19
C LEU A 458 22.19 12.56 -25.18
N GLU A 459 23.27 13.32 -25.07
CA GLU A 459 24.46 13.19 -25.94
C GLU A 459 25.48 12.30 -25.25
N LYS A 460 25.80 11.13 -25.83
CA LYS A 460 26.82 10.25 -25.25
C LYS A 460 28.19 10.92 -25.29
N ASP A 461 28.90 10.89 -24.17
CA ASP A 461 30.22 11.51 -24.04
C ASP A 461 31.19 10.69 -23.19
N LYS A 462 32.41 11.21 -23.00
CA LYS A 462 33.47 10.55 -22.21
C LYS A 462 33.53 11.04 -20.76
N SER A 463 32.52 11.77 -20.29
CA SER A 463 32.45 12.19 -18.90
C SER A 463 32.27 10.99 -17.97
N LYS A 464 32.43 11.20 -16.65
CA LYS A 464 32.15 10.14 -15.67
C LYS A 464 30.68 9.72 -15.67
N ARG A 465 29.76 10.65 -16.02
CA ARG A 465 28.33 10.38 -16.19
C ARG A 465 28.06 9.58 -17.46
N GLY A 466 28.91 9.73 -18.48
CA GLY A 466 28.85 9.03 -19.77
C GLY A 466 27.90 9.69 -20.78
N TYR A 467 27.24 10.78 -20.42
CA TYR A 467 26.42 11.58 -21.31
C TYR A 467 26.20 12.99 -20.75
N LYS A 468 25.81 13.92 -21.63
CA LYS A 468 25.31 15.25 -21.31
C LYS A 468 23.79 15.31 -21.53
N GLN A 469 23.06 15.88 -20.57
CA GLN A 469 21.62 16.10 -20.60
C GLN A 469 21.30 17.54 -20.99
N THR A 470 20.57 17.71 -22.09
CA THR A 470 20.03 19.02 -22.52
C THR A 470 18.51 18.97 -22.57
N MET A 471 17.83 19.93 -21.94
CA MET A 471 16.37 20.07 -22.00
C MET A 471 15.93 21.29 -22.81
N PHE A 472 14.86 21.14 -23.58
CA PHE A 472 14.18 22.22 -24.29
C PHE A 472 12.79 22.36 -23.69
N VAL A 473 12.48 23.54 -23.16
CA VAL A 473 11.23 23.79 -22.41
C VAL A 473 10.54 25.06 -22.90
N PRO A 474 9.21 25.19 -22.75
CA PRO A 474 8.48 26.42 -23.07
C PRO A 474 9.12 27.65 -22.43
N PRO A 475 9.23 28.77 -23.16
CA PRO A 475 9.75 30.00 -22.59
C PRO A 475 8.80 30.54 -21.51
N LYS A 476 9.40 31.07 -20.44
CA LYS A 476 8.70 31.90 -19.45
C LYS A 476 8.10 33.12 -20.18
N ASN A 477 6.78 33.26 -20.14
CA ASN A 477 6.06 34.32 -20.82
C ASN A 477 4.84 34.70 -19.98
N ALA A 478 4.89 35.88 -19.35
CA ALA A 478 3.85 36.32 -18.43
C ALA A 478 2.44 36.39 -19.05
N HIS A 479 2.34 36.67 -20.35
CA HIS A 479 1.03 36.65 -21.02
C HIS A 479 0.54 35.23 -21.20
N ALA A 480 1.38 34.30 -21.68
CA ALA A 480 0.98 32.91 -21.83
C ALA A 480 0.71 32.23 -20.47
N GLU A 481 1.51 32.53 -19.44
CA GLU A 481 1.33 31.98 -18.08
C GLU A 481 0.03 32.48 -17.41
N LEU A 482 -0.46 33.66 -17.80
CA LEU A 482 -1.78 34.14 -17.37
C LEU A 482 -2.93 33.28 -17.94
N TRP A 483 -2.77 32.71 -19.14
CA TRP A 483 -3.81 31.91 -19.81
C TRP A 483 -3.66 30.41 -19.56
N ASP A 484 -2.43 29.90 -19.62
CA ASP A 484 -2.13 28.46 -19.64
C ASP A 484 -1.60 27.95 -18.29
N GLY A 485 -1.31 28.84 -17.33
CA GLY A 485 -0.67 28.50 -16.07
C GLY A 485 0.86 28.65 -16.08
N PRO A 486 1.51 28.58 -14.89
CA PRO A 486 2.94 28.82 -14.74
C PRO A 486 3.78 27.75 -15.46
N ARG A 487 4.95 28.17 -15.94
CA ARG A 487 5.94 27.30 -16.62
C ARG A 487 7.19 27.14 -15.79
N THR A 488 7.86 26.00 -15.83
CA THR A 488 9.11 25.75 -15.09
C THR A 488 10.24 26.65 -15.59
N GLY A 489 10.34 26.81 -16.91
CA GLY A 489 11.40 27.59 -17.55
C GLY A 489 12.79 26.97 -17.42
N ILE A 490 13.79 27.67 -17.98
CA ILE A 490 15.17 27.17 -18.11
C ILE A 490 15.82 26.88 -16.75
N GLN A 491 15.59 27.74 -15.75
CA GLN A 491 16.24 27.60 -14.45
C GLN A 491 15.71 26.38 -13.69
N GLY A 492 14.38 26.21 -13.64
CA GLY A 492 13.77 25.04 -13.01
C GLY A 492 14.13 23.73 -13.72
N ALA A 493 14.28 23.73 -15.05
CA ALA A 493 14.78 22.57 -15.79
C ALA A 493 16.18 22.11 -15.34
N LYS A 494 17.02 23.04 -14.87
CA LYS A 494 18.35 22.71 -14.33
C LYS A 494 18.30 22.31 -12.86
N GLU A 495 17.58 23.08 -12.05
CA GLU A 495 17.56 22.92 -10.59
C GLU A 495 16.73 21.71 -10.14
N ILE A 496 15.58 21.49 -10.76
CA ILE A 496 14.63 20.43 -10.37
C ILE A 496 14.92 19.14 -11.16
N PHE A 497 15.10 19.27 -12.49
CA PHE A 497 15.21 18.12 -13.40
C PHE A 497 16.65 17.72 -13.74
N GLY A 498 17.63 18.43 -13.17
CA GLY A 498 19.06 18.09 -13.27
C GLY A 498 19.65 18.22 -14.67
N ALA A 499 19.09 19.10 -15.52
CA ALA A 499 19.64 19.35 -16.86
C ALA A 499 21.01 20.04 -16.77
N ASP A 500 22.00 19.56 -17.52
CA ASP A 500 23.31 20.24 -17.63
C ASP A 500 23.14 21.55 -18.42
N GLU A 501 22.36 21.47 -19.50
CA GLU A 501 21.97 22.60 -20.32
C GLU A 501 20.45 22.65 -20.48
N ALA A 502 19.90 23.86 -20.55
CA ALA A 502 18.49 24.04 -20.84
C ALA A 502 18.28 25.28 -21.74
N TYR A 503 17.33 25.16 -22.68
CA TYR A 503 17.03 26.17 -23.68
C TYR A 503 15.52 26.31 -23.89
N GLU A 504 15.09 27.42 -24.48
CA GLU A 504 13.71 27.57 -24.94
C GLU A 504 13.39 26.60 -26.07
N SER A 505 12.18 26.03 -26.08
CA SER A 505 11.70 25.09 -27.09
C SER A 505 11.79 25.63 -28.52
N THR A 506 11.68 26.95 -28.70
CA THR A 506 11.87 27.65 -30.00
C THR A 506 13.23 27.40 -30.64
N LYS A 507 14.26 27.07 -29.83
CA LYS A 507 15.63 26.78 -30.30
C LYS A 507 15.83 25.32 -30.71
N PHE A 508 14.88 24.44 -30.41
CA PHE A 508 15.02 23.00 -30.61
C PHE A 508 15.28 22.64 -32.07
N THR A 509 14.51 23.18 -33.02
CA THR A 509 14.68 22.84 -34.45
C THR A 509 16.07 23.21 -34.97
N ALA A 510 16.64 24.34 -34.53
CA ALA A 510 17.98 24.76 -34.92
C ALA A 510 19.05 23.87 -34.29
N TYR A 511 18.88 23.52 -33.00
CA TYR A 511 19.78 22.61 -32.29
C TYR A 511 19.76 21.21 -32.89
N LEU A 512 18.58 20.66 -33.16
CA LEU A 512 18.38 19.35 -33.75
C LEU A 512 19.10 19.23 -35.11
N LYS A 513 19.01 20.26 -35.96
CA LYS A 513 19.75 20.33 -37.24
C LYS A 513 21.28 20.26 -37.05
N HIS A 514 21.81 20.79 -35.95
CA HIS A 514 23.22 20.76 -35.65
C HIS A 514 23.69 19.38 -35.17
N ILE A 515 22.96 18.76 -34.23
CA ILE A 515 23.34 17.46 -33.66
C ILE A 515 23.15 16.30 -34.65
N ILE A 516 22.15 16.38 -35.53
CA ILE A 516 21.84 15.32 -36.50
C ILE A 516 23.04 14.98 -37.41
N GLY A 517 23.85 15.98 -37.79
CA GLY A 517 25.03 15.74 -38.62
C GLY A 517 26.27 15.30 -37.83
N SER A 518 26.20 15.37 -36.50
CA SER A 518 27.36 15.22 -35.60
C SER A 518 27.48 13.82 -34.99
N TYR A 519 26.42 13.02 -35.04
CA TYR A 519 26.37 11.68 -34.44
C TYR A 519 26.07 10.59 -35.48
N LYS A 520 26.74 9.44 -35.35
CA LYS A 520 26.49 8.27 -36.20
C LYS A 520 25.16 7.58 -35.89
N ASN A 521 24.77 7.51 -34.62
CA ASN A 521 23.56 6.81 -34.18
C ASN A 521 22.59 7.78 -33.52
N ILE A 522 21.41 7.96 -34.11
CA ILE A 522 20.39 8.88 -33.60
C ILE A 522 19.20 8.04 -33.14
N PHE A 523 18.95 7.99 -31.84
CA PHE A 523 17.81 7.27 -31.26
C PHE A 523 16.65 8.26 -31.08
N MET A 524 15.65 8.14 -31.95
CA MET A 524 14.52 9.04 -32.00
C MET A 524 13.35 8.30 -32.63
N ASP A 525 12.19 8.36 -32.00
CA ASP A 525 10.96 7.90 -32.64
C ASP A 525 10.46 8.96 -33.61
N SER A 526 9.85 8.52 -34.71
CA SER A 526 9.18 9.45 -35.60
C SER A 526 8.14 10.22 -34.79
N PRO A 527 8.06 11.55 -34.88
CA PRO A 527 6.87 12.24 -34.42
C PRO A 527 5.72 11.68 -35.28
N GLU A 528 4.93 10.78 -34.71
CA GLU A 528 3.74 10.24 -35.35
C GLU A 528 2.67 11.35 -35.43
N LYS A 529 1.40 11.01 -35.70
CA LYS A 529 0.26 11.94 -35.84
C LYS A 529 -0.07 12.76 -34.57
N MET A 530 0.79 12.75 -33.55
CA MET A 530 0.58 13.44 -32.29
C MET A 530 1.30 14.79 -32.30
N PRO A 531 0.68 15.87 -31.76
CA PRO A 531 1.36 17.16 -31.63
C PRO A 531 2.64 17.02 -30.80
N THR A 532 3.71 17.65 -31.27
CA THR A 532 4.99 17.79 -30.54
C THR A 532 5.60 19.15 -30.92
N LEU A 533 6.72 19.52 -30.29
CA LEU A 533 7.48 20.71 -30.68
C LEU A 533 8.07 20.65 -32.11
N LEU A 534 8.02 19.50 -32.78
CA LEU A 534 8.29 19.41 -34.21
C LEU A 534 7.01 19.59 -35.00
N SER A 535 6.94 20.67 -35.78
CA SER A 535 5.92 20.82 -36.82
C SER A 535 6.09 19.75 -37.92
N ASP A 536 5.00 19.44 -38.63
CA ASP A 536 5.02 18.51 -39.78
C ASP A 536 6.07 18.88 -40.84
N GLU A 537 6.29 20.17 -41.08
CA GLU A 537 7.31 20.65 -42.01
C GLU A 537 8.72 20.45 -41.46
N SER A 538 8.94 20.75 -40.17
CA SER A 538 10.22 20.50 -39.49
C SER A 538 10.56 19.02 -39.51
N ALA A 539 9.61 18.14 -39.19
CA ALA A 539 9.78 16.69 -39.21
C ALA A 539 10.14 16.17 -40.61
N LYS A 540 9.45 16.64 -41.66
CA LYS A 540 9.76 16.28 -43.05
C LYS A 540 11.13 16.79 -43.51
N LEU A 541 11.52 18.00 -43.14
CA LEU A 541 12.84 18.58 -43.45
C LEU A 541 13.96 17.78 -42.79
N ILE A 542 13.74 17.37 -41.54
CA ILE A 542 14.66 16.52 -40.78
C ILE A 542 14.79 15.15 -41.46
N GLN A 543 13.67 14.50 -41.79
CA GLN A 543 13.65 13.18 -42.41
C GLN A 543 14.26 13.16 -43.83
N THR A 544 14.11 14.23 -44.61
CA THR A 544 14.64 14.35 -45.97
C THR A 544 16.12 14.76 -46.02
N GLY A 545 16.61 15.49 -45.02
CA GLY A 545 18.04 15.84 -44.86
C GLY A 545 18.88 14.73 -44.23
N LEU A 546 18.24 13.74 -43.62
CA LEU A 546 18.86 12.59 -42.96
C LEU A 546 19.16 11.47 -43.95
N LYS A 547 20.33 10.82 -43.83
CA LYS A 547 20.47 9.45 -44.34
C LYS A 547 19.59 8.58 -43.45
N ILE A 548 18.43 8.16 -43.96
CA ILE A 548 17.40 7.34 -43.27
C ILE A 548 18.00 6.15 -42.46
N GLN A 549 19.20 5.69 -42.80
CA GLN A 549 19.91 4.60 -42.12
C GLN A 549 20.47 4.94 -40.72
N SER A 550 20.50 6.20 -40.26
CA SER A 550 21.07 6.58 -38.94
C SER A 550 20.03 6.81 -37.83
N ILE A 551 18.74 6.88 -38.15
CA ILE A 551 17.67 7.00 -37.14
C ILE A 551 17.25 5.60 -36.70
N LEU A 552 17.32 5.36 -35.39
CA LEU A 552 16.95 4.12 -34.74
C LEU A 552 15.77 4.38 -33.78
N PRO A 553 14.81 3.46 -33.65
CA PRO A 553 13.66 3.64 -32.78
C PRO A 553 14.11 3.71 -31.32
N LEU A 554 13.65 4.76 -30.62
CA LEU A 554 13.96 4.99 -29.21
C LEU A 554 13.02 4.18 -28.31
N SER A 555 11.72 4.16 -28.62
CA SER A 555 10.70 3.59 -27.75
C SER A 555 10.98 2.13 -27.42
N LYS A 556 11.45 1.33 -28.39
CA LYS A 556 11.85 -0.06 -28.13
C LYS A 556 12.97 -0.17 -27.08
N LYS A 557 13.92 0.76 -27.05
CA LYS A 557 15.00 0.77 -26.04
C LYS A 557 14.48 1.17 -24.67
N VAL A 558 13.56 2.14 -24.60
CA VAL A 558 12.95 2.58 -23.34
C VAL A 558 12.00 1.52 -22.78
N GLN A 559 11.22 0.85 -23.63
CA GLN A 559 10.35 -0.27 -23.25
C GLN A 559 11.13 -1.44 -22.61
N GLU A 560 12.34 -1.75 -23.08
CA GLU A 560 13.20 -2.77 -22.43
C GLU A 560 13.61 -2.36 -21.00
N LEU A 561 13.67 -1.05 -20.69
CA LEU A 561 13.89 -0.56 -19.32
C LEU A 561 12.61 -0.59 -18.49
N ARG A 562 11.49 -0.11 -19.05
CA ARG A 562 10.15 -0.10 -18.42
C ARG A 562 9.59 -1.49 -18.14
N MET A 563 10.17 -2.53 -18.75
CA MET A 563 9.73 -3.90 -18.59
C MET A 563 9.83 -4.40 -17.15
N ILE A 564 10.93 -4.08 -16.47
CA ILE A 564 11.20 -4.51 -15.10
C ILE A 564 11.02 -3.30 -14.19
N LYS A 565 9.93 -3.30 -13.42
CA LYS A 565 9.55 -2.17 -12.57
C LYS A 565 10.52 -2.04 -11.39
N SER A 566 10.92 -0.81 -11.07
CA SER A 566 11.60 -0.48 -9.83
C SER A 566 10.65 -0.61 -8.62
N PRO A 567 11.15 -0.71 -7.38
CA PRO A 567 10.30 -0.68 -6.19
C PRO A 567 9.36 0.54 -6.15
N SER A 568 9.86 1.73 -6.51
CA SER A 568 9.04 2.95 -6.58
C SER A 568 7.96 2.88 -7.66
N GLU A 569 8.23 2.22 -8.78
CA GLU A 569 7.21 1.98 -9.82
C GLU A 569 6.13 1.02 -9.34
N ILE A 570 6.51 -0.06 -8.65
CA ILE A 570 5.56 -1.02 -8.07
C ILE A 570 4.69 -0.33 -7.01
N GLU A 571 5.26 0.54 -6.18
CA GLU A 571 4.50 1.32 -5.20
C GLU A 571 3.47 2.23 -5.90
N ALA A 572 3.90 3.03 -6.88
CA ALA A 572 2.98 3.90 -7.62
C ALA A 572 1.83 3.10 -8.28
N MET A 573 2.12 1.90 -8.82
CA MET A 573 1.10 1.00 -9.36
C MET A 573 0.21 0.39 -8.27
N LYS A 574 0.74 0.06 -7.08
CA LYS A 574 -0.03 -0.40 -5.92
C LYS A 574 -1.01 0.69 -5.47
N LYS A 575 -0.54 1.94 -5.36
CA LYS A 575 -1.39 3.08 -5.02
C LYS A 575 -2.48 3.32 -6.07
N SER A 576 -2.14 3.26 -7.35
CA SER A 576 -3.13 3.31 -8.45
C SER A 576 -4.19 2.20 -8.33
N GLY A 577 -3.76 0.96 -8.08
CA GLY A 577 -4.63 -0.18 -7.85
C GLY A 577 -5.55 -0.03 -6.63
N LEU A 578 -5.02 0.46 -5.51
CA LEU A 578 -5.80 0.68 -4.28
C LEU A 578 -6.86 1.78 -4.44
N ILE A 579 -6.51 2.89 -5.10
CA ILE A 579 -7.46 3.96 -5.43
C ILE A 579 -8.63 3.39 -6.23
N SER A 580 -8.33 2.64 -7.29
CA SER A 580 -9.35 2.02 -8.13
C SER A 580 -10.14 0.95 -7.40
N ALA A 581 -9.52 0.15 -6.54
CA ALA A 581 -10.19 -0.85 -5.72
C ALA A 581 -11.25 -0.23 -4.80
N LYS A 582 -10.90 0.86 -4.10
CA LYS A 582 -11.84 1.61 -3.27
C LYS A 582 -12.97 2.21 -4.11
N ALA A 583 -12.68 2.71 -5.32
CA ALA A 583 -13.71 3.19 -6.24
C ALA A 583 -14.67 2.09 -6.72
N PHE A 584 -14.18 0.87 -6.97
CA PHE A 584 -15.02 -0.28 -7.29
C PHE A 584 -15.96 -0.66 -6.14
N VAL A 585 -15.46 -0.67 -4.90
CA VAL A 585 -16.29 -0.96 -3.71
C VAL A 585 -17.45 0.04 -3.62
N GLU A 586 -17.17 1.33 -3.76
CA GLU A 586 -18.19 2.37 -3.71
C GLU A 586 -19.13 2.34 -4.92
N ALA A 587 -18.63 1.96 -6.10
CA ALA A 587 -19.46 1.74 -7.28
C ALA A 587 -20.42 0.55 -7.10
N MET A 588 -19.96 -0.56 -6.50
CA MET A 588 -20.79 -1.72 -6.19
C MET A 588 -21.89 -1.38 -5.18
N LYS A 589 -21.55 -0.71 -4.06
CA LYS A 589 -22.52 -0.24 -3.05
C LYS A 589 -23.60 0.68 -3.62
N TRP A 590 -23.22 1.52 -4.57
CA TRP A 590 -24.12 2.51 -5.16
C TRP A 590 -25.00 1.95 -6.28
N THR A 591 -24.60 0.83 -6.88
CA THR A 591 -25.33 0.22 -8.01
C THR A 591 -26.70 -0.26 -7.59
N LYS A 592 -27.74 0.13 -8.34
CA LYS A 592 -29.11 -0.36 -8.20
C LYS A 592 -29.88 -0.25 -9.52
N PRO A 593 -30.98 -1.02 -9.71
CA PRO A 593 -31.81 -0.89 -10.89
C PRO A 593 -32.34 0.54 -11.09
N GLY A 594 -32.40 0.98 -12.35
CA GLY A 594 -32.88 2.31 -12.74
C GLY A 594 -31.80 3.40 -12.78
N LEU A 595 -30.58 3.12 -12.30
CA LEU A 595 -29.41 3.93 -12.62
C LEU A 595 -28.99 3.72 -14.09
N THR A 596 -28.18 4.62 -14.61
CA THR A 596 -27.60 4.50 -15.96
C THR A 596 -26.11 4.12 -15.89
N GLU A 597 -25.61 3.52 -16.96
CA GLU A 597 -24.17 3.25 -17.12
C GLU A 597 -23.35 4.55 -17.00
N ALA A 598 -23.86 5.67 -17.54
CA ALA A 598 -23.23 6.99 -17.44
C ALA A 598 -23.13 7.48 -15.98
N GLN A 599 -24.17 7.26 -15.18
CA GLN A 599 -24.18 7.60 -13.77
C GLN A 599 -23.14 6.76 -13.01
N LEU A 600 -23.05 5.46 -13.29
CA LEU A 600 -22.05 4.58 -12.68
C LEU A 600 -20.62 4.98 -13.07
N TRP A 601 -20.41 5.44 -14.31
CA TRP A 601 -19.14 6.02 -14.74
C TRP A 601 -18.82 7.26 -13.92
N ALA A 602 -19.75 8.22 -13.82
CA ALA A 602 -19.54 9.43 -13.06
C ALA A 602 -19.19 9.15 -11.58
N LYS A 603 -19.87 8.16 -10.96
CA LYS A 603 -19.55 7.70 -9.61
C LYS A 603 -18.12 7.16 -9.54
N PHE A 604 -17.72 6.26 -10.44
CA PHE A 604 -16.37 5.70 -10.41
C PHE A 604 -15.28 6.78 -10.62
N ASP A 605 -15.45 7.67 -11.58
CA ASP A 605 -14.51 8.78 -11.83
C ASP A 605 -14.40 9.70 -10.61
N TYR A 606 -15.54 10.05 -9.99
CA TYR A 606 -15.57 10.80 -8.73
C TYR A 606 -14.74 10.11 -7.65
N GLU A 607 -14.98 8.83 -7.38
CA GLU A 607 -14.29 8.11 -6.30
C GLU A 607 -12.78 8.01 -6.55
N THR A 608 -12.34 7.79 -7.78
CA THR A 608 -10.91 7.75 -8.09
C THR A 608 -10.25 9.12 -7.93
N ARG A 609 -10.88 10.20 -8.40
CA ARG A 609 -10.36 11.57 -8.30
C ARG A 609 -10.27 12.05 -6.85
N MET A 610 -11.29 11.80 -6.05
CA MET A 610 -11.30 12.17 -4.62
C MET A 610 -10.21 11.45 -3.81
N ARG A 611 -9.64 10.37 -4.34
CA ARG A 611 -8.53 9.62 -3.73
C ARG A 611 -7.16 9.92 -4.34
N GLY A 612 -7.06 10.99 -5.12
CA GLY A 612 -5.80 11.48 -5.66
C GLY A 612 -5.39 10.87 -7.00
N SER A 613 -6.30 10.22 -7.73
CA SER A 613 -6.04 9.87 -9.13
C SER A 613 -6.07 11.12 -10.01
N SER A 614 -5.09 11.26 -10.89
CA SER A 614 -5.00 12.39 -11.83
C SER A 614 -6.15 12.37 -12.84
N MET A 615 -6.53 11.18 -13.30
CA MET A 615 -7.57 10.91 -14.28
C MET A 615 -7.84 9.40 -14.35
N LEU A 616 -8.92 8.99 -15.02
CA LEU A 616 -9.06 7.61 -15.47
C LEU A 616 -7.95 7.26 -16.48
N ALA A 617 -7.37 6.07 -16.36
CA ALA A 617 -6.29 5.60 -17.22
C ALA A 617 -6.76 5.32 -18.67
N TYR A 618 -8.04 5.06 -18.87
CA TYR A 618 -8.67 4.82 -20.17
C TYR A 618 -10.15 5.16 -20.12
N VAL A 619 -10.80 5.19 -21.29
CA VAL A 619 -12.26 5.34 -21.38
C VAL A 619 -12.91 4.06 -20.85
N PRO A 620 -13.71 4.12 -19.77
CA PRO A 620 -14.23 2.92 -19.15
C PRO A 620 -15.25 2.19 -20.01
N VAL A 621 -15.33 0.88 -19.85
CA VAL A 621 -16.46 0.08 -20.31
C VAL A 621 -17.41 -0.09 -19.13
N ILE A 622 -18.64 0.39 -19.26
CA ILE A 622 -19.70 0.15 -18.28
C ILE A 622 -20.89 -0.42 -19.02
N ALA A 623 -21.02 -1.74 -18.97
CA ALA A 623 -21.89 -2.49 -19.86
C ALA A 623 -22.91 -3.31 -19.07
N GLY A 624 -24.14 -2.82 -19.00
CA GLY A 624 -25.28 -3.50 -18.39
C GLY A 624 -25.89 -4.56 -19.32
N GLY A 625 -26.14 -5.75 -18.78
CA GLY A 625 -26.80 -6.85 -19.47
C GLY A 625 -26.11 -7.22 -20.79
N PRO A 626 -26.84 -7.33 -21.92
CA PRO A 626 -26.28 -7.72 -23.22
C PRO A 626 -25.25 -6.76 -23.80
N ASN A 627 -25.13 -5.53 -23.28
CA ASN A 627 -24.07 -4.61 -23.71
C ASN A 627 -22.69 -5.19 -23.43
N ALA A 628 -22.55 -6.03 -22.39
CA ALA A 628 -21.30 -6.69 -22.03
C ALA A 628 -20.77 -7.63 -23.13
N LEU A 629 -21.61 -8.03 -24.10
CA LEU A 629 -21.17 -8.80 -25.28
C LEU A 629 -20.33 -7.98 -26.28
N SER A 630 -20.25 -6.66 -26.10
CA SER A 630 -19.42 -5.76 -26.91
C SER A 630 -18.14 -5.39 -26.13
N LEU A 631 -16.99 -5.97 -26.48
CA LEU A 631 -15.75 -5.83 -25.71
C LEU A 631 -15.27 -4.39 -25.50
N HIS A 632 -15.46 -3.51 -26.50
CA HIS A 632 -15.09 -2.09 -26.43
C HIS A 632 -16.33 -1.19 -26.31
N TYR A 633 -17.31 -1.60 -25.51
CA TYR A 633 -18.52 -0.80 -25.26
C TYR A 633 -18.17 0.43 -24.41
N VAL A 634 -18.07 1.59 -25.05
CA VAL A 634 -17.73 2.87 -24.38
C VAL A 634 -18.85 3.92 -24.53
N ARG A 635 -20.03 3.50 -24.98
CA ARG A 635 -21.18 4.40 -25.10
C ARG A 635 -21.72 4.78 -23.72
N ASN A 636 -21.79 3.80 -22.83
CA ASN A 636 -22.15 3.94 -21.42
C ASN A 636 -23.41 4.80 -21.23
N ASP A 637 -24.44 4.58 -22.04
CA ASP A 637 -25.62 5.44 -22.15
C ASP A 637 -26.96 4.72 -21.89
N MET A 638 -26.92 3.46 -21.48
CA MET A 638 -28.11 2.65 -21.22
C MET A 638 -28.46 2.58 -19.74
N GLU A 639 -29.73 2.27 -19.46
CA GLU A 639 -30.24 2.01 -18.11
C GLU A 639 -29.79 0.63 -17.61
N LEU A 640 -29.34 0.55 -16.36
CA LEU A 640 -29.03 -0.67 -15.62
C LEU A 640 -30.32 -1.29 -15.09
N LYS A 641 -30.66 -2.48 -15.58
CA LYS A 641 -31.95 -3.13 -15.31
C LYS A 641 -31.87 -4.12 -14.16
N ASP A 642 -33.00 -4.34 -13.52
CA ASP A 642 -33.14 -5.41 -12.53
C ASP A 642 -32.85 -6.79 -13.17
N ASN A 643 -32.18 -7.65 -12.41
CA ASN A 643 -31.69 -8.97 -12.79
C ASN A 643 -30.62 -9.02 -13.89
N ASP A 644 -30.15 -7.90 -14.43
CA ASP A 644 -28.97 -7.87 -15.29
C ASP A 644 -27.68 -7.90 -14.44
N LEU A 645 -26.58 -8.37 -15.04
CA LEU A 645 -25.23 -8.07 -14.55
C LEU A 645 -24.77 -6.75 -15.16
N VAL A 646 -23.82 -6.07 -14.52
CA VAL A 646 -23.03 -5.00 -15.14
C VAL A 646 -21.57 -5.41 -15.14
N LEU A 647 -20.93 -5.33 -16.30
CA LEU A 647 -19.48 -5.48 -16.48
C LEU A 647 -18.88 -4.08 -16.49
N VAL A 648 -17.99 -3.80 -15.54
CA VAL A 648 -17.27 -2.53 -15.45
C VAL A 648 -15.78 -2.80 -15.54
N ASP A 649 -15.16 -2.23 -16.57
CA ASP A 649 -13.73 -2.22 -16.81
C ASP A 649 -13.25 -0.77 -16.75
N CYS A 650 -12.50 -0.46 -15.69
CA CYS A 650 -12.02 0.87 -15.41
C CYS A 650 -10.81 0.84 -14.48
N GLY A 651 -9.95 1.85 -14.60
CA GLY A 651 -8.85 2.08 -13.67
C GLY A 651 -8.46 3.55 -13.63
N GLY A 652 -7.91 3.97 -12.50
CA GLY A 652 -7.30 5.28 -12.31
C GLY A 652 -5.85 5.31 -12.76
N GLU A 653 -5.35 6.53 -12.95
CA GLU A 653 -3.93 6.83 -13.12
C GLU A 653 -3.40 7.54 -11.87
N TYR A 654 -2.28 7.07 -11.32
CA TYR A 654 -1.56 7.75 -10.25
C TYR A 654 -0.10 7.97 -10.68
N ASN A 655 0.32 9.23 -10.71
CA ASN A 655 1.66 9.64 -11.14
C ASN A 655 2.10 9.07 -12.52
N GLY A 656 1.16 8.95 -13.44
CA GLY A 656 1.35 8.36 -14.77
C GLY A 656 1.21 6.84 -14.83
N TYR A 657 1.12 6.13 -13.70
CA TYR A 657 0.98 4.67 -13.67
C TYR A 657 -0.50 4.26 -13.63
N ALA A 658 -0.90 3.44 -14.60
CA ALA A 658 -2.26 2.95 -14.75
C ALA A 658 -2.54 1.73 -13.86
N SER A 659 -3.77 1.68 -13.35
CA SER A 659 -4.43 0.46 -12.93
C SER A 659 -5.45 0.05 -14.01
N ASP A 660 -5.78 -1.24 -14.05
CA ASP A 660 -6.66 -1.82 -15.06
C ASP A 660 -7.48 -2.95 -14.43
N ILE A 661 -8.74 -2.70 -14.11
CA ILE A 661 -9.55 -3.62 -13.32
C ILE A 661 -10.88 -3.80 -14.00
N THR A 662 -11.25 -5.06 -14.20
CA THR A 662 -12.60 -5.45 -14.59
C THR A 662 -13.28 -6.23 -13.47
N ARG A 663 -14.50 -5.83 -13.12
CA ARG A 663 -15.42 -6.57 -12.25
C ARG A 663 -16.78 -6.69 -12.91
N THR A 664 -17.47 -7.78 -12.64
CA THR A 664 -18.84 -8.01 -13.09
C THR A 664 -19.73 -8.33 -11.89
N TRP A 665 -20.83 -7.62 -11.68
CA TRP A 665 -21.72 -7.82 -10.53
C TRP A 665 -23.21 -7.65 -10.89
N PRO A 666 -24.13 -8.25 -10.11
CA PRO A 666 -25.57 -8.09 -10.31
C PRO A 666 -26.01 -6.67 -9.99
N VAL A 667 -26.78 -6.05 -10.89
CA VAL A 667 -27.30 -4.68 -10.72
C VAL A 667 -28.21 -4.58 -9.49
N ASN A 668 -28.90 -5.67 -9.14
CA ASN A 668 -29.77 -5.74 -7.96
C ASN A 668 -29.09 -6.32 -6.71
N GLY A 669 -27.76 -6.47 -6.74
CA GLY A 669 -26.96 -6.93 -5.61
C GLY A 669 -27.00 -8.42 -5.30
N ARG A 670 -27.67 -9.25 -6.11
CA ARG A 670 -27.69 -10.71 -5.92
C ARG A 670 -27.57 -11.48 -7.22
N PHE A 671 -26.66 -12.44 -7.27
CA PHE A 671 -26.52 -13.30 -8.44
C PHE A 671 -27.69 -14.29 -8.51
N SER A 672 -28.29 -14.44 -9.69
CA SER A 672 -29.09 -15.62 -10.00
C SER A 672 -28.22 -16.86 -10.12
N ASP A 673 -28.82 -18.06 -10.05
CA ASP A 673 -28.08 -19.33 -10.15
C ASP A 673 -27.25 -19.41 -11.45
N ALA A 674 -27.82 -18.99 -12.59
CA ALA A 674 -27.11 -19.03 -13.87
C ALA A 674 -25.96 -18.01 -13.95
N GLN A 675 -26.16 -16.81 -13.40
CA GLN A 675 -25.10 -15.80 -13.34
C GLN A 675 -23.97 -16.26 -12.42
N LYS A 676 -24.30 -16.82 -11.25
CA LYS A 676 -23.34 -17.32 -10.27
C LYS A 676 -22.50 -18.48 -10.81
N GLU A 677 -23.15 -19.43 -11.48
CA GLU A 677 -22.48 -20.59 -12.09
C GLU A 677 -21.47 -20.17 -13.16
N LEU A 678 -21.87 -19.26 -14.07
CA LEU A 678 -20.97 -18.75 -15.12
C LEU A 678 -19.87 -17.83 -14.56
N TYR A 679 -20.20 -17.00 -13.57
CA TYR A 679 -19.23 -16.13 -12.89
C TYR A 679 -18.15 -16.95 -12.17
N GLN A 680 -18.56 -18.01 -11.47
CA GLN A 680 -17.63 -18.87 -10.75
C GLN A 680 -16.65 -19.57 -11.70
N ALA A 681 -17.10 -19.99 -12.89
CA ALA A 681 -16.21 -20.55 -13.91
C ALA A 681 -15.11 -19.55 -14.31
N VAL A 682 -15.47 -18.29 -14.59
CA VAL A 682 -14.48 -17.24 -14.94
C VAL A 682 -13.55 -16.94 -13.75
N LEU A 683 -14.09 -16.87 -12.53
CA LEU A 683 -13.31 -16.61 -11.32
C LEU A 683 -12.29 -17.73 -11.05
N ASN A 684 -12.68 -18.99 -11.28
CA ASN A 684 -11.78 -20.13 -11.14
C ASN A 684 -10.61 -20.04 -12.13
N VAL A 685 -10.88 -19.67 -13.39
CA VAL A 685 -9.82 -19.45 -14.39
C VAL A 685 -8.91 -18.31 -14.00
N ASN A 686 -9.46 -17.16 -13.57
CA ASN A 686 -8.68 -16.01 -13.10
C ASN A 686 -7.70 -16.43 -12.00
N LYS A 687 -8.19 -17.08 -10.93
CA LYS A 687 -7.35 -17.57 -9.82
C LYS A 687 -6.29 -18.58 -10.26
N LYS A 688 -6.63 -19.51 -11.16
CA LYS A 688 -5.67 -20.48 -11.71
C LYS A 688 -4.57 -19.78 -12.51
N CYS A 689 -4.91 -18.78 -13.33
CA CYS A 689 -3.95 -18.01 -14.13
C CYS A 689 -3.07 -17.09 -13.27
N ILE A 690 -3.61 -16.45 -12.23
CA ILE A 690 -2.82 -15.61 -11.31
C ILE A 690 -1.70 -16.44 -10.67
N LYS A 691 -1.97 -17.68 -10.23
CA LYS A 691 -0.95 -18.58 -9.66
C LYS A 691 0.21 -18.91 -10.62
N LEU A 692 0.01 -18.75 -11.93
CA LEU A 692 1.06 -18.96 -12.93
C LEU A 692 1.93 -17.73 -13.16
N CYS A 693 1.63 -16.59 -12.54
CA CYS A 693 2.32 -15.32 -12.73
C CYS A 693 3.62 -15.24 -11.92
N THR A 694 4.52 -16.20 -12.15
CA THR A 694 5.80 -16.33 -11.45
C THR A 694 6.92 -16.58 -12.44
N GLU A 695 8.14 -16.16 -12.13
CA GLU A 695 9.30 -16.48 -12.95
C GLU A 695 9.60 -17.99 -12.97
N SER A 696 9.38 -18.69 -11.85
CA SER A 696 9.61 -20.13 -11.73
C SER A 696 8.66 -20.99 -12.56
N SER A 697 7.47 -20.48 -12.90
CA SER A 697 6.57 -21.13 -13.88
C SER A 697 7.24 -21.35 -15.24
N ASN A 698 8.26 -20.54 -15.56
CA ASN A 698 8.92 -20.49 -16.86
C ASN A 698 7.90 -20.35 -18.01
N LEU A 699 6.79 -19.66 -17.77
CA LEU A 699 5.80 -19.32 -18.78
C LEU A 699 6.04 -17.93 -19.36
N SER A 700 5.45 -17.71 -20.53
CA SER A 700 5.29 -16.37 -21.11
C SER A 700 3.84 -15.94 -20.91
N LEU A 701 3.54 -14.66 -21.16
CA LEU A 701 2.16 -14.17 -21.15
C LEU A 701 1.26 -14.97 -22.14
N HIS A 702 1.80 -15.33 -23.31
CA HIS A 702 1.09 -16.22 -24.24
C HIS A 702 0.95 -17.67 -23.72
N GLY A 703 1.92 -18.15 -22.94
CA GLY A 703 1.85 -19.42 -22.24
C GLY A 703 0.70 -19.45 -21.22
N ILE A 704 0.55 -18.39 -20.43
CA ILE A 704 -0.59 -18.24 -19.51
C ILE A 704 -1.91 -18.17 -20.28
N HIS A 705 -1.95 -17.49 -21.44
CA HIS A 705 -3.16 -17.48 -22.27
C HIS A 705 -3.56 -18.88 -22.74
N SER A 706 -2.59 -19.68 -23.18
CA SER A 706 -2.85 -21.07 -23.57
C SER A 706 -3.44 -21.90 -22.42
N GLU A 707 -2.93 -21.74 -21.20
CA GLU A 707 -3.49 -22.38 -20.01
C GLU A 707 -4.89 -21.83 -19.68
N SER A 708 -5.12 -20.52 -19.83
CA SER A 708 -6.44 -19.91 -19.58
C SER A 708 -7.53 -20.49 -20.48
N VAL A 709 -7.22 -20.73 -21.77
CA VAL A 709 -8.15 -21.36 -22.72
C VAL A 709 -8.44 -22.80 -22.29
N ARG A 710 -7.42 -23.56 -21.85
CA ARG A 710 -7.61 -24.92 -21.35
C ARG A 710 -8.49 -24.95 -20.10
N PHE A 711 -8.18 -24.12 -19.10
CA PHE A 711 -8.96 -24.03 -17.87
C PHE A 711 -10.40 -23.59 -18.13
N MET A 712 -10.60 -22.60 -19.00
CA MET A 712 -11.94 -22.12 -19.34
C MET A 712 -12.76 -23.21 -20.01
N LYS A 713 -12.15 -24.00 -20.90
CA LYS A 713 -12.83 -25.15 -21.51
C LYS A 713 -13.31 -26.15 -20.45
N GLU A 714 -12.46 -26.49 -19.49
CA GLU A 714 -12.79 -27.42 -18.40
C GLU A 714 -13.97 -26.91 -17.56
N GLU A 715 -13.93 -25.65 -17.13
CA GLU A 715 -15.01 -25.05 -16.32
C GLU A 715 -16.34 -24.96 -17.09
N LEU A 716 -16.30 -24.62 -18.39
CA LEU A 716 -17.50 -24.55 -19.22
C LEU A 716 -18.13 -25.93 -19.47
N GLU A 717 -17.32 -26.97 -19.66
CA GLU A 717 -17.81 -28.35 -19.82
C GLU A 717 -18.54 -28.84 -18.56
N GLU A 718 -18.06 -28.50 -17.37
CA GLU A 718 -18.70 -28.85 -16.09
C GLU A 718 -20.10 -28.23 -15.93
N ILE A 719 -20.32 -27.02 -16.46
CA ILE A 719 -21.60 -26.30 -16.36
C ILE A 719 -22.50 -26.48 -17.61
N GLY A 720 -22.17 -27.45 -18.46
CA GLY A 720 -23.03 -27.95 -19.54
C GLY A 720 -22.81 -27.33 -20.92
N PHE A 721 -21.71 -26.61 -21.17
CA PHE A 721 -21.34 -26.20 -22.53
C PHE A 721 -20.71 -27.37 -23.29
N ASN A 722 -21.05 -27.48 -24.58
CA ASN A 722 -20.41 -28.40 -25.52
C ASN A 722 -19.72 -27.60 -26.63
N ALA A 723 -18.82 -26.70 -26.22
CA ALA A 723 -18.10 -25.80 -27.12
C ALA A 723 -16.86 -26.49 -27.72
N THR A 724 -16.69 -26.40 -29.03
CA THR A 724 -15.42 -26.77 -29.67
C THR A 724 -14.33 -25.74 -29.29
N GLY A 725 -13.05 -26.07 -29.51
CA GLY A 725 -11.97 -25.09 -29.30
C GLY A 725 -12.16 -23.81 -30.13
N TRP A 726 -12.70 -23.96 -31.35
CA TRP A 726 -13.04 -22.80 -32.19
C TRP A 726 -14.16 -21.94 -31.59
N ASP A 727 -15.20 -22.57 -31.03
CA ASP A 727 -16.29 -21.83 -30.37
C ASP A 727 -15.77 -21.07 -29.15
N LEU A 728 -14.91 -21.72 -28.36
CA LEU A 728 -14.31 -21.10 -27.19
C LEU A 728 -13.48 -19.88 -27.58
N GLU A 729 -12.46 -20.04 -28.42
CA GLU A 729 -11.49 -18.97 -28.70
C GLU A 729 -12.01 -17.86 -29.64
N ARG A 730 -13.10 -18.10 -30.38
CA ARG A 730 -13.61 -17.12 -31.38
C ARG A 730 -14.95 -16.51 -31.02
N ILE A 731 -15.74 -17.17 -30.18
CA ILE A 731 -17.08 -16.70 -29.84
C ILE A 731 -17.15 -16.40 -28.34
N LEU A 732 -16.86 -17.37 -27.48
CA LEU A 732 -17.10 -17.24 -26.05
C LEU A 732 -15.99 -16.46 -25.32
N TYR A 733 -14.73 -16.67 -25.66
CA TYR A 733 -13.55 -16.03 -25.08
C TYR A 733 -12.61 -15.49 -26.19
N PRO A 734 -13.00 -14.39 -26.88
CA PRO A 734 -12.35 -13.95 -28.11
C PRO A 734 -11.19 -12.94 -27.92
N HIS A 735 -10.66 -12.79 -26.71
CA HIS A 735 -9.54 -11.89 -26.39
C HIS A 735 -8.39 -12.64 -25.70
N HIS A 736 -7.27 -11.94 -25.52
CA HIS A 736 -6.11 -12.49 -24.82
C HIS A 736 -6.35 -12.46 -23.31
N VAL A 737 -5.65 -13.29 -22.53
CA VAL A 737 -5.78 -13.33 -21.06
C VAL A 737 -5.21 -12.09 -20.36
N GLY A 738 -4.60 -11.16 -21.09
CA GLY A 738 -3.88 -10.05 -20.49
C GLY A 738 -2.83 -9.42 -21.38
N HIS A 739 -2.22 -8.36 -20.86
CA HIS A 739 -1.16 -7.55 -21.46
C HIS A 739 -0.18 -7.06 -20.39
N TYR A 740 0.92 -6.44 -20.81
CA TYR A 740 1.80 -5.72 -19.88
C TYR A 740 1.12 -4.42 -19.41
N LEU A 741 1.43 -3.98 -18.20
CA LEU A 741 0.88 -2.78 -17.57
C LEU A 741 1.97 -1.90 -16.96
N GLY A 742 1.77 -0.58 -16.95
CA GLY A 742 2.71 0.39 -16.38
C GLY A 742 2.26 1.83 -16.61
N LEU A 743 3.14 2.64 -17.22
CA LEU A 743 2.81 4.02 -17.61
C LEU A 743 1.77 4.12 -18.74
N ASP A 744 1.56 3.03 -19.47
CA ASP A 744 0.48 2.85 -20.42
C ASP A 744 -0.36 1.64 -19.98
N VAL A 745 -1.66 1.64 -20.28
CA VAL A 745 -2.58 0.53 -19.99
C VAL A 745 -2.12 -0.73 -20.72
N HIS A 746 -2.08 -0.66 -22.06
CA HIS A 746 -1.39 -1.65 -22.89
C HIS A 746 0.10 -1.28 -23.02
N ASP A 747 0.84 -1.48 -21.93
CA ASP A 747 2.28 -1.20 -21.87
C ASP A 747 3.09 -2.10 -22.83
N LEU A 748 4.32 -1.68 -23.13
CA LEU A 748 5.32 -2.49 -23.83
C LEU A 748 4.84 -3.05 -25.18
N HIS A 749 4.03 -2.29 -25.92
CA HIS A 749 3.42 -2.71 -27.19
C HIS A 749 4.40 -3.19 -28.27
N GLY A 750 5.69 -2.84 -28.17
CA GLY A 750 6.76 -3.29 -29.06
C GLY A 750 7.39 -4.64 -28.67
N LEU A 751 6.96 -5.27 -27.57
CA LEU A 751 7.53 -6.49 -27.02
C LEU A 751 6.62 -7.71 -27.26
N ASP A 752 7.26 -8.83 -27.57
CA ASP A 752 6.57 -10.09 -27.88
C ASP A 752 6.06 -10.77 -26.61
N ARG A 753 4.76 -11.11 -26.57
CA ARG A 753 4.09 -11.86 -25.49
C ARG A 753 4.60 -13.29 -25.33
N SER A 754 5.46 -13.78 -26.23
CA SER A 754 6.16 -15.06 -26.14
C SER A 754 7.40 -15.03 -25.22
N ARG A 755 7.85 -13.83 -24.80
CA ARG A 755 8.96 -13.69 -23.84
C ARG A 755 8.60 -14.29 -22.49
N LYS A 756 9.56 -14.99 -21.89
CA LYS A 756 9.40 -15.56 -20.54
C LYS A 756 9.24 -14.44 -19.52
N LEU A 757 8.29 -14.63 -18.62
CA LEU A 757 8.03 -13.72 -17.53
C LEU A 757 9.25 -13.68 -16.60
N LYS A 758 9.52 -12.50 -16.07
CA LYS A 758 10.63 -12.22 -15.14
C LYS A 758 10.11 -11.46 -13.94
N GLN A 759 10.75 -11.66 -12.80
CA GLN A 759 10.41 -10.94 -11.58
C GLN A 759 10.32 -9.42 -11.84
N ASN A 760 9.31 -8.78 -11.24
CA ASN A 760 8.97 -7.35 -11.36
C ASN A 760 8.47 -6.90 -12.74
N MET A 761 8.17 -7.82 -13.67
CA MET A 761 7.21 -7.48 -14.74
C MET A 761 5.82 -7.29 -14.13
N VAL A 762 4.98 -6.48 -14.76
CA VAL A 762 3.57 -6.32 -14.36
C VAL A 762 2.68 -6.60 -15.56
N ILE A 763 1.67 -7.45 -15.36
CA ILE A 763 0.70 -7.85 -16.39
C ILE A 763 -0.73 -7.82 -15.82
N THR A 764 -1.72 -7.76 -16.71
CA THR A 764 -3.12 -8.07 -16.37
C THR A 764 -3.42 -9.56 -16.48
N ILE A 765 -4.40 -10.05 -15.73
CA ILE A 765 -5.01 -11.38 -15.87
C ILE A 765 -6.52 -11.23 -15.92
N GLU A 766 -7.07 -11.30 -17.13
CA GLU A 766 -8.43 -10.86 -17.47
C GLU A 766 -9.24 -11.91 -18.25
N PRO A 767 -9.38 -13.18 -17.81
CA PRO A 767 -10.27 -14.10 -18.51
C PRO A 767 -11.71 -13.58 -18.54
N GLY A 768 -12.41 -13.85 -19.65
CA GLY A 768 -13.80 -13.46 -19.82
C GLY A 768 -14.60 -14.42 -20.69
N ILE A 769 -15.92 -14.47 -20.46
CA ILE A 769 -16.88 -15.23 -21.25
C ILE A 769 -18.05 -14.35 -21.66
N TYR A 770 -18.39 -14.41 -22.95
CA TYR A 770 -19.46 -13.65 -23.59
C TYR A 770 -20.36 -14.61 -24.36
N VAL A 771 -21.55 -14.88 -23.83
CA VAL A 771 -22.46 -15.89 -24.40
C VAL A 771 -23.48 -15.19 -25.31
N PRO A 772 -23.40 -15.34 -26.64
CA PRO A 772 -24.34 -14.69 -27.55
C PRO A 772 -25.72 -15.36 -27.50
N TYR A 773 -26.71 -14.68 -28.08
CA TYR A 773 -28.03 -15.26 -28.36
C TYR A 773 -27.96 -16.24 -29.53
N ASP A 774 -27.43 -17.43 -29.27
CA ASP A 774 -27.30 -18.53 -30.23
C ASP A 774 -27.73 -19.84 -29.57
N ASP A 775 -28.68 -20.56 -30.20
CA ASP A 775 -29.24 -21.84 -29.74
C ASP A 775 -28.18 -22.95 -29.55
N LYS A 776 -26.96 -22.74 -30.07
CA LYS A 776 -25.80 -23.60 -29.80
C LYS A 776 -25.37 -23.59 -28.33
N PHE A 777 -25.59 -22.49 -27.61
CA PHE A 777 -25.18 -22.34 -26.21
C PHE A 777 -26.38 -22.47 -25.26
N PRO A 778 -26.18 -22.94 -24.01
CA PRO A 778 -27.28 -23.14 -23.09
C PRO A 778 -28.09 -21.86 -22.86
N SER A 779 -29.41 -21.93 -23.05
CA SER A 779 -30.31 -20.77 -23.05
C SER A 779 -30.26 -19.95 -21.76
N LYS A 780 -29.97 -20.59 -20.61
CA LYS A 780 -29.85 -19.91 -19.31
C LYS A 780 -28.67 -18.94 -19.20
N TYR A 781 -27.69 -19.02 -20.11
CA TYR A 781 -26.51 -18.16 -20.10
C TYR A 781 -26.50 -17.11 -21.21
N GLN A 782 -27.38 -17.21 -22.21
CA GLN A 782 -27.37 -16.30 -23.35
C GLN A 782 -27.61 -14.85 -22.93
N GLY A 783 -26.84 -13.92 -23.50
CA GLY A 783 -26.90 -12.50 -23.14
C GLY A 783 -25.98 -12.10 -21.99
N ILE A 784 -25.29 -13.06 -21.35
CA ILE A 784 -24.38 -12.79 -20.24
C ILE A 784 -22.94 -12.58 -20.76
N GLY A 785 -22.34 -11.45 -20.40
CA GLY A 785 -20.90 -11.19 -20.52
C GLY A 785 -20.28 -10.99 -19.15
N ILE A 786 -19.20 -11.70 -18.85
CA ILE A 786 -18.45 -11.62 -17.59
C ILE A 786 -16.96 -11.54 -17.91
N ARG A 787 -16.26 -10.59 -17.29
CA ARG A 787 -14.79 -10.53 -17.24
C ARG A 787 -14.36 -10.22 -15.80
N ILE A 788 -13.26 -10.82 -15.37
CA ILE A 788 -12.66 -10.61 -14.04
C ILE A 788 -11.18 -10.40 -14.24
N GLU A 789 -10.70 -9.21 -13.89
CA GLU A 789 -9.35 -8.76 -14.20
C GLU A 789 -8.61 -8.19 -13.01
N ASP A 790 -7.34 -8.59 -12.88
CA ASP A 790 -6.45 -8.09 -11.83
C ASP A 790 -5.09 -7.69 -12.40
N ASN A 791 -4.42 -6.75 -11.72
CA ASN A 791 -3.05 -6.36 -12.03
C ASN A 791 -2.08 -7.17 -11.17
N VAL A 792 -1.13 -7.83 -11.82
CA VAL A 792 -0.25 -8.82 -11.17
C VAL A 792 1.21 -8.48 -11.44
N VAL A 793 1.97 -8.23 -10.38
CA VAL A 793 3.42 -8.23 -10.40
C VAL A 793 3.90 -9.68 -10.42
N ILE A 794 4.74 -10.00 -11.41
CA ILE A 794 5.40 -11.29 -11.50
C ILE A 794 6.39 -11.38 -10.34
N GLY A 795 6.16 -12.29 -9.40
CA GLY A 795 7.15 -12.61 -8.39
C GLY A 795 8.06 -13.76 -8.82
N LYS A 796 9.02 -14.09 -7.97
CA LYS A 796 9.97 -15.16 -8.28
C LYS A 796 9.32 -16.54 -8.18
N GLU A 797 8.65 -16.80 -7.06
CA GLU A 797 7.96 -18.06 -6.77
C GLU A 797 6.45 -17.90 -6.56
N GLU A 798 6.00 -16.73 -6.10
CA GLU A 798 4.60 -16.40 -5.86
C GLU A 798 4.24 -15.08 -6.56
N PRO A 799 3.02 -14.91 -7.08
CA PRO A 799 2.57 -13.66 -7.71
C PRO A 799 2.16 -12.63 -6.66
N TYR A 800 2.26 -11.34 -6.99
CA TYR A 800 1.72 -10.26 -6.14
C TYR A 800 0.62 -9.51 -6.87
N VAL A 801 -0.60 -9.49 -6.31
CA VAL A 801 -1.78 -8.89 -6.93
C VAL A 801 -1.97 -7.48 -6.39
N LEU A 802 -1.79 -6.47 -7.24
CA LEU A 802 -1.90 -5.05 -6.86
C LEU A 802 -3.34 -4.60 -6.61
N THR A 803 -4.31 -5.39 -7.05
CA THR A 803 -5.74 -5.07 -7.04
C THR A 803 -6.54 -6.03 -6.16
N SER A 804 -5.87 -6.72 -5.24
CA SER A 804 -6.47 -7.73 -4.34
C SER A 804 -7.58 -7.17 -3.45
N ASN A 805 -7.51 -5.87 -3.11
CA ASN A 805 -8.54 -5.18 -2.33
C ASN A 805 -9.86 -4.96 -3.12
N THR A 806 -9.92 -5.29 -4.41
CA THR A 806 -11.17 -5.20 -5.19
C THR A 806 -11.96 -6.50 -5.09
N PRO A 807 -13.14 -6.52 -4.43
CA PRO A 807 -13.93 -7.72 -4.22
C PRO A 807 -14.19 -8.49 -5.51
N LYS A 808 -13.99 -9.81 -5.49
CA LYS A 808 -14.28 -10.70 -6.62
C LYS A 808 -14.90 -12.03 -6.25
N GLU A 809 -14.91 -12.43 -4.98
CA GLU A 809 -15.71 -13.57 -4.58
C GLU A 809 -17.20 -13.21 -4.65
N VAL A 810 -18.04 -14.18 -5.00
CA VAL A 810 -19.50 -13.97 -5.07
C VAL A 810 -20.04 -13.40 -3.76
N VAL A 811 -19.58 -13.95 -2.62
CA VAL A 811 -20.03 -13.54 -1.29
C VAL A 811 -19.60 -12.10 -0.96
N ASP A 812 -18.41 -11.69 -1.38
CA ASP A 812 -17.90 -10.36 -1.09
C ASP A 812 -18.58 -9.31 -1.98
N ILE A 813 -18.85 -9.63 -3.25
CA ILE A 813 -19.60 -8.77 -4.16
C ILE A 813 -21.03 -8.57 -3.65
N GLU A 814 -21.73 -9.65 -3.29
CA GLU A 814 -23.10 -9.55 -2.73
C GLU A 814 -23.08 -8.77 -1.41
N PHE A 815 -22.07 -8.94 -0.57
CA PHE A 815 -21.91 -8.14 0.65
C PHE A 815 -21.75 -6.65 0.34
N CYS A 816 -20.88 -6.28 -0.60
CA CYS A 816 -20.68 -4.88 -0.99
C CYS A 816 -21.94 -4.25 -1.60
N CYS A 817 -22.67 -4.98 -2.44
CA CYS A 817 -23.88 -4.43 -3.08
C CYS A 817 -25.06 -4.23 -2.11
N ASN A 818 -25.09 -4.95 -0.98
CA ASN A 818 -26.24 -4.95 -0.05
C ASN A 818 -26.00 -4.17 1.25
N ASN A 819 -24.77 -3.74 1.54
CA ASN A 819 -24.46 -2.90 2.70
C ASN A 819 -24.21 -1.46 2.24
N HIS A 820 -25.22 -0.61 2.46
CA HIS A 820 -25.16 0.82 2.20
C HIS A 820 -24.48 1.56 3.34
#